data_AF-A0A518DAN4-F1
#
_entry.id   AF-A0A518DAN4-F1
#
_cell.length_a   1.000
_cell.length_b   1.000
_cell.length_c   1.000
_cell.angle_alpha   90.00
_cell.angle_beta   90.00
_cell.angle_gamma   90.00
#
_symmetry.space_group_name_H-M   'P 1'
#
loop_
_entity.id
_entity.type
_entity.pdbx_description
1 polymer ?
#
loop_
_entity_poly.entity_id
_entity_poly.type
_entity_poly.pdbx_seq_one_letter_code
_entity_poly.pdbx_strand_id
1 'polypeptide(L)'
;MRTIRSLGCATWLAAAVGGLSPGFAQKPNIVHILADDLGYGSVGFNGPTQIQTPTLDALAAAGMRFNNAYAASVCGPSRAMLYSGFHNGHTLVDRNSNLNGEVFRDDGQTLGDHLMSAGYRTAIFGKWGFGGTGSAGEGLKPNPVVDGPDSLPTAQGFESFYGYLDHARAHSYRVDSLWTTEEPRDDDNNGVHEVGEKYQANPDHGLWLEKTGNHPGNENANYTADLVTQKALAYIASRAQSSEPFYLQYASTIPHFDIDAIRSFPGWFDAYSGVPGAAAWTDDQKAYAAMITRLDQAVGQIVDKLDDPNSDGDHADSVLANTLIVLTSDNGATPEDNSPVAFFNASGGKRGGKRDLWDGGINVPTFAYWQGAIAPGQVSDRYTDLSDFMPTALELAGVRGPVGMDGVSIAHELIGAGPNRQRPFLVFEQHERDHRWAIIKDDHKLIKYSDGSMRLYDLINDPGEANELSLADARHAAMAAEFQAIAIAEGVEQGDAYTVEFRQWSGGDGDEVASPDAWTAPGTPGENWSAVLANQSSGPHTAYVRSNVATLGFEVRGNGPGATQEVRVESGAILTGRNEVRVSEHGLLHLDGGTVASVRWLDVLQHGELSGAGTVAADVYNFGTIAPGEDPTGTDLIRIEGDYFQTSTGRLRVEVAGLTGGQQFEQLAVTGAATLAGALDVAFASGFEPVDGDFFPLLLAGEVLQSFDTVVLPSISGGVELSVQYTDRLVVLVAGDWTLIDGDVNLDGALNQADVDAFIAGWLHTQAAPDVNSYTKGDLNLDGKTNREDWRLLRDAFQTAGLGSPRFGTSQVPEPGAGWLLVLAGSLVLGKLRRGSRYHLATGLV
;
A
#
# COMPACT_ATOMS: atom_id res chain seq x y z
N MET A 1 23.98 48.21 -10.05
CA MET A 1 23.15 49.12 -9.21
C MET A 1 21.88 49.48 -9.95
N ARG A 2 20.76 48.83 -9.60
CA ARG A 2 19.36 49.29 -9.76
C ARG A 2 18.43 48.25 -9.12
N THR A 3 18.18 48.47 -7.82
CA THR A 3 16.95 48.22 -7.06
C THR A 3 16.11 46.97 -7.36
N ILE A 4 16.28 45.98 -6.48
CA ILE A 4 15.30 44.93 -6.14
C ILE A 4 14.13 45.60 -5.42
N ARG A 5 12.89 45.38 -5.88
CA ARG A 5 11.66 45.72 -5.16
C ARG A 5 11.05 44.44 -4.60
N SER A 6 11.01 44.39 -3.27
CA SER A 6 10.28 43.41 -2.46
C SER A 6 8.77 43.61 -2.58
N LEU A 7 8.06 42.57 -3.00
CA LEU A 7 6.64 42.30 -2.68
C LEU A 7 6.72 41.05 -1.81
N GLY A 8 6.40 41.06 -0.51
CA GLY A 8 5.11 41.42 0.04
C GLY A 8 4.38 40.12 0.38
N CYS A 9 4.87 39.41 1.42
CA CYS A 9 4.32 38.15 1.90
C CYS A 9 2.91 38.42 2.45
N ALA A 10 1.88 37.92 1.77
CA ALA A 10 0.50 38.00 2.24
C ALA A 10 0.24 36.80 3.17
N THR A 11 0.11 37.09 4.46
CA THR A 11 -0.39 36.16 5.47
C THR A 11 -1.85 35.83 5.19
N TRP A 12 -2.14 34.57 4.87
CA TRP A 12 -3.50 34.04 4.78
C TRP A 12 -4.01 33.73 6.19
N LEU A 13 -5.10 34.39 6.59
CA LEU A 13 -5.88 34.06 7.79
C LEU A 13 -6.72 32.81 7.47
N ALA A 14 -6.44 31.68 8.12
CA ALA A 14 -7.32 30.52 8.09
C ALA A 14 -8.55 30.80 8.97
N ALA A 15 -9.73 30.86 8.35
CA ALA A 15 -11.00 30.85 9.05
C ALA A 15 -11.41 29.40 9.32
N ALA A 16 -11.68 29.09 10.58
CA ALA A 16 -12.11 27.77 11.03
C ALA A 16 -13.47 27.36 10.41
N VAL A 17 -13.46 26.25 9.69
CA VAL A 17 -14.65 25.46 9.34
C VAL A 17 -14.31 24.02 9.74
N GLY A 18 -15.20 23.40 10.53
CA GLY A 18 -14.92 22.12 11.19
C GLY A 18 -14.96 20.90 10.26
N GLY A 19 -14.27 19.85 10.71
CA GLY A 19 -14.76 18.48 10.65
C GLY A 19 -14.61 17.72 9.34
N LEU A 20 -13.40 17.70 8.78
CA LEU A 20 -12.87 16.55 8.04
C LEU A 20 -11.44 16.32 8.61
N SER A 21 -10.88 15.12 8.49
CA SER A 21 -9.43 14.89 8.58
C SER A 21 -8.68 15.95 7.75
N PRO A 22 -7.34 16.10 7.78
CA PRO A 22 -6.65 16.87 6.75
C PRO A 22 -6.81 16.15 5.40
N GLY A 23 -8.03 16.16 4.86
CA GLY A 23 -8.43 15.66 3.58
C GLY A 23 -8.09 16.72 2.55
N PHE A 24 -7.75 16.25 1.36
CA PHE A 24 -7.61 17.08 0.18
C PHE A 24 -8.82 18.02 0.09
N ALA A 25 -8.57 19.34 0.08
CA ALA A 25 -9.64 20.35 0.15
C ALA A 25 -10.69 20.22 -0.97
N GLN A 26 -10.34 19.51 -2.05
CA GLN A 26 -11.19 19.08 -3.15
C GLN A 26 -10.70 17.72 -3.68
N LYS A 27 -11.63 16.84 -4.10
CA LYS A 27 -11.30 15.60 -4.82
C LYS A 27 -10.59 15.97 -6.14
N PRO A 28 -9.39 15.45 -6.44
CA PRO A 28 -8.70 15.77 -7.69
C PRO A 28 -9.32 15.02 -8.86
N ASN A 29 -9.21 15.58 -10.06
CA ASN A 29 -9.30 14.77 -11.27
C ASN A 29 -8.06 13.87 -11.36
N ILE A 30 -8.20 12.71 -11.97
CA ILE A 30 -7.10 11.75 -12.11
C ILE A 30 -6.98 11.37 -13.59
N VAL A 31 -5.81 11.61 -14.17
CA VAL A 31 -5.45 11.15 -15.52
C VAL A 31 -4.33 10.12 -15.38
N HIS A 32 -4.64 8.87 -15.66
CA HIS A 32 -3.70 7.76 -15.60
C HIS A 32 -3.30 7.32 -17.00
N ILE A 33 -2.05 7.58 -17.37
CA ILE A 33 -1.43 7.18 -18.63
C ILE A 33 -0.75 5.83 -18.40
N LEU A 34 -1.31 4.77 -18.97
CA LEU A 34 -0.74 3.42 -18.92
C LEU A 34 -0.21 3.05 -20.31
N ALA A 35 1.11 3.01 -20.45
CA ALA A 35 1.78 2.55 -21.65
C ALA A 35 1.88 1.01 -21.70
N ASP A 36 2.17 0.47 -22.89
CA ASP A 36 2.24 -0.97 -23.15
C ASP A 36 3.62 -1.31 -23.70
N ASP A 37 4.44 -2.05 -22.95
CA ASP A 37 5.85 -2.37 -23.24
C ASP A 37 6.83 -1.16 -23.23
N LEU A 38 6.51 -0.08 -22.53
CA LEU A 38 7.42 1.07 -22.39
C LEU A 38 8.56 0.75 -21.40
N GLY A 39 9.76 0.57 -21.93
CA GLY A 39 10.95 0.27 -21.13
C GLY A 39 11.44 1.42 -20.26
N TYR A 40 12.06 1.08 -19.12
CA TYR A 40 12.60 2.04 -18.15
C TYR A 40 13.53 3.09 -18.77
N GLY A 41 14.41 2.69 -19.71
CA GLY A 41 15.35 3.57 -20.39
C GLY A 41 14.84 4.19 -21.70
N SER A 42 13.57 3.97 -22.05
CA SER A 42 12.98 4.49 -23.29
C SER A 42 12.57 5.97 -23.21
N VAL A 43 12.69 6.59 -22.04
CA VAL A 43 12.31 7.99 -21.74
C VAL A 43 13.48 8.77 -21.15
N GLY A 44 13.59 10.06 -21.45
CA GLY A 44 14.72 10.89 -21.04
C GLY A 44 14.85 11.06 -19.53
N PHE A 45 13.73 11.07 -18.81
CA PHE A 45 13.71 11.30 -17.37
C PHE A 45 14.27 10.15 -16.51
N ASN A 46 14.44 8.96 -17.10
CA ASN A 46 15.06 7.78 -16.47
C ASN A 46 16.48 7.49 -16.98
N GLY A 47 17.02 8.34 -17.87
CA GLY A 47 18.40 8.25 -18.33
C GLY A 47 18.59 8.74 -19.76
N PRO A 48 19.85 8.83 -20.23
CA PRO A 48 20.13 9.28 -21.59
C PRO A 48 19.53 8.33 -22.63
N THR A 49 18.66 8.87 -23.49
CA THR A 49 18.11 8.18 -24.66
C THR A 49 18.15 9.10 -25.88
N GLN A 50 18.14 8.52 -27.08
CA GLN A 50 18.02 9.28 -28.33
C GLN A 50 16.56 9.54 -28.73
N ILE A 51 15.61 8.87 -28.07
CA ILE A 51 14.17 9.03 -28.29
C ILE A 51 13.72 10.38 -27.73
N GLN A 52 12.92 11.13 -28.48
CA GLN A 52 12.47 12.47 -28.09
C GLN A 52 11.21 12.38 -27.20
N THR A 53 11.36 12.67 -25.91
CA THR A 53 10.25 12.70 -24.92
C THR A 53 10.20 14.02 -24.11
N PRO A 54 10.24 15.20 -24.75
CA PRO A 54 10.38 16.47 -24.04
C PRO A 54 9.20 16.78 -23.10
N THR A 55 7.98 16.35 -23.42
CA THR A 55 6.80 16.57 -22.58
C THR A 55 6.87 15.70 -21.34
N LEU A 56 7.15 14.40 -21.50
CA LEU A 56 7.27 13.47 -20.37
C LEU A 56 8.40 13.91 -19.45
N ASP A 57 9.54 14.33 -20.02
CA ASP A 57 10.69 14.82 -19.25
C ASP A 57 10.35 16.10 -18.46
N ALA A 58 9.58 17.02 -19.07
CA ALA A 58 9.16 18.25 -18.41
C ALA A 58 8.18 17.97 -17.25
N LEU A 59 7.19 17.09 -17.44
CA LEU A 59 6.24 16.70 -16.39
C LEU A 59 6.95 16.00 -15.24
N ALA A 60 7.85 15.07 -15.55
CA ALA A 60 8.61 14.33 -14.57
C ALA A 60 9.61 15.22 -13.79
N ALA A 61 10.14 16.28 -14.42
CA ALA A 61 10.94 17.30 -13.75
C ALA A 61 10.09 18.27 -12.90
N ALA A 62 8.85 18.53 -13.32
CA ALA A 62 7.91 19.40 -12.62
C ALA A 62 7.08 18.70 -11.53
N GLY A 63 7.18 17.37 -11.42
CA GLY A 63 6.50 16.54 -10.43
C GLY A 63 7.46 15.65 -9.64
N MET A 64 7.04 14.40 -9.43
CA MET A 64 7.77 13.36 -8.72
C MET A 64 8.09 12.19 -9.64
N ARG A 65 9.35 11.75 -9.66
CA ARG A 65 9.80 10.52 -10.36
C ARG A 65 10.01 9.37 -9.39
N PHE A 66 9.76 8.15 -9.84
CA PHE A 66 9.93 6.94 -9.05
C PHE A 66 11.06 6.09 -9.64
N ASN A 67 12.09 5.82 -8.84
CA ASN A 67 13.22 4.97 -9.26
C ASN A 67 12.89 3.47 -9.16
N ASN A 68 11.96 3.12 -8.28
CA ASN A 68 11.62 1.76 -7.88
C ASN A 68 10.12 1.49 -8.08
N ALA A 69 9.60 1.77 -9.28
CA ALA A 69 8.22 1.50 -9.65
C ALA A 69 8.11 0.22 -10.48
N TYR A 70 7.26 -0.71 -10.05
CA TYR A 70 7.18 -2.06 -10.59
C TYR A 70 5.81 -2.39 -11.19
N ALA A 71 5.80 -3.30 -12.15
CA ALA A 71 4.64 -3.93 -12.73
C ALA A 71 4.82 -5.45 -12.71
N ALA A 72 3.79 -6.22 -13.08
CA ALA A 72 4.03 -7.62 -13.45
C ALA A 72 4.83 -7.67 -14.77
N SER A 73 5.34 -8.85 -15.11
CA SER A 73 6.20 -9.01 -16.29
C SER A 73 5.44 -9.11 -17.62
N VAL A 74 4.10 -9.04 -17.59
CA VAL A 74 3.19 -9.11 -18.73
C VAL A 74 1.87 -8.34 -18.50
N CYS A 75 1.26 -7.86 -19.59
CA CYS A 75 0.11 -6.93 -19.61
C CYS A 75 -1.09 -7.33 -18.73
N GLY A 76 -1.64 -8.55 -18.90
CA GLY A 76 -2.86 -9.00 -18.21
C GLY A 76 -2.74 -8.94 -16.69
N PRO A 77 -1.75 -9.64 -16.09
CA PRO A 77 -1.48 -9.60 -14.66
C PRO A 77 -1.25 -8.18 -14.12
N SER A 78 -0.48 -7.35 -14.82
CA SER A 78 -0.25 -5.96 -14.43
C SER A 78 -1.53 -5.12 -14.37
N ARG A 79 -2.42 -5.32 -15.35
CA ARG A 79 -3.72 -4.64 -15.39
C ARG A 79 -4.64 -5.17 -14.30
N ALA A 80 -4.61 -6.47 -14.01
CA ALA A 80 -5.35 -7.05 -12.88
C ALA A 80 -4.89 -6.47 -11.55
N MET A 81 -3.57 -6.28 -11.36
CA MET A 81 -3.03 -5.61 -10.16
C MET A 81 -3.57 -4.18 -10.03
N LEU A 82 -3.52 -3.42 -11.12
CA LEU A 82 -3.99 -2.05 -11.17
C LEU A 82 -5.47 -1.89 -10.77
N TYR A 83 -6.34 -2.77 -11.27
CA TYR A 83 -7.79 -2.62 -11.06
C TYR A 83 -8.30 -3.26 -9.78
N SER A 84 -7.55 -4.17 -9.17
CA SER A 84 -7.96 -4.91 -7.97
C SER A 84 -7.26 -4.45 -6.68
N GLY A 85 -6.08 -3.81 -6.79
CA GLY A 85 -5.26 -3.45 -5.63
C GLY A 85 -4.52 -4.63 -4.99
N PHE A 86 -4.52 -5.81 -5.64
CA PHE A 86 -3.80 -7.00 -5.22
C PHE A 86 -2.61 -7.29 -6.13
N HIS A 87 -1.55 -7.93 -5.63
CA HIS A 87 -0.44 -8.35 -6.48
C HIS A 87 -0.84 -9.60 -7.29
N ASN A 88 -0.07 -9.91 -8.34
CA ASN A 88 -0.49 -10.94 -9.31
C ASN A 88 -0.46 -12.40 -8.81
N GLY A 89 -0.11 -12.64 -7.54
CA GLY A 89 -0.28 -13.94 -6.87
C GLY A 89 -1.63 -14.08 -6.15
N HIS A 90 -2.32 -12.95 -5.94
CA HIS A 90 -3.62 -12.84 -5.29
C HIS A 90 -4.77 -12.61 -6.28
N THR A 91 -4.46 -12.49 -7.58
CA THR A 91 -5.43 -12.30 -8.68
C THR A 91 -5.56 -13.55 -9.54
N LEU A 92 -6.74 -13.80 -10.13
CA LEU A 92 -6.96 -14.92 -11.07
C LEU A 92 -6.16 -14.80 -12.38
N VAL A 93 -5.77 -13.59 -12.78
CA VAL A 93 -4.99 -13.39 -14.00
C VAL A 93 -3.51 -13.36 -13.67
N ASP A 94 -2.91 -14.53 -13.84
CA ASP A 94 -1.50 -14.82 -13.59
C ASP A 94 -0.65 -14.86 -14.89
N ARG A 95 -1.33 -14.81 -16.05
CA ARG A 95 -0.76 -14.83 -17.42
C ARG A 95 -1.71 -14.16 -18.42
N ASN A 96 -1.24 -13.82 -19.63
CA ASN A 96 -2.18 -13.46 -20.70
C ASN A 96 -2.89 -14.72 -21.19
N SER A 97 -4.21 -14.81 -20.99
CA SER A 97 -5.01 -15.96 -21.42
C SER A 97 -6.37 -15.54 -21.98
N ASN A 98 -7.11 -16.49 -22.54
CA ASN A 98 -8.51 -16.26 -22.92
C ASN A 98 -9.44 -16.19 -21.69
N LEU A 99 -8.96 -16.48 -20.48
CA LEU A 99 -9.73 -16.44 -19.23
C LEU A 99 -9.60 -15.10 -18.51
N ASN A 100 -9.04 -14.10 -19.17
CA ASN A 100 -8.82 -12.77 -18.60
C ASN A 100 -10.12 -12.12 -18.08
N GLY A 101 -11.29 -12.45 -18.62
CA GLY A 101 -12.57 -11.97 -18.10
C GLY A 101 -12.91 -12.43 -16.67
N GLU A 102 -12.26 -13.49 -16.17
CA GLU A 102 -12.52 -14.06 -14.84
C GLU A 102 -11.90 -13.26 -13.68
N VAL A 103 -11.08 -12.23 -13.95
CA VAL A 103 -10.53 -11.32 -12.89
C VAL A 103 -11.64 -10.73 -12.05
N PHE A 104 -12.75 -10.38 -12.69
CA PHE A 104 -13.81 -9.60 -12.10
C PHE A 104 -14.93 -10.55 -11.68
N ARG A 105 -14.76 -11.13 -10.49
CA ARG A 105 -15.81 -11.93 -9.84
C ARG A 105 -16.98 -11.02 -9.48
N ASP A 106 -18.20 -11.56 -9.47
CA ASP A 106 -19.42 -10.82 -9.08
C ASP A 106 -19.32 -10.12 -7.72
N ASP A 107 -18.45 -10.62 -6.82
CA ASP A 107 -18.22 -10.09 -5.47
C ASP A 107 -16.99 -9.16 -5.35
N GLY A 108 -16.15 -9.07 -6.39
CA GLY A 108 -14.94 -8.25 -6.42
C GLY A 108 -15.18 -6.90 -7.09
N GLN A 109 -15.17 -5.83 -6.31
CA GLN A 109 -15.26 -4.46 -6.83
C GLN A 109 -13.91 -4.00 -7.36
N THR A 110 -13.92 -3.30 -8.50
CA THR A 110 -12.72 -2.74 -9.11
C THR A 110 -12.51 -1.27 -8.76
N LEU A 111 -11.33 -0.75 -9.10
CA LEU A 111 -11.02 0.67 -9.10
C LEU A 111 -12.17 1.53 -9.70
N GLY A 112 -12.75 1.11 -10.82
CA GLY A 112 -13.83 1.85 -11.48
C GLY A 112 -15.09 1.92 -10.61
N ASP A 113 -15.50 0.79 -10.03
CA ASP A 113 -16.69 0.71 -9.16
C ASP A 113 -16.57 1.62 -7.93
N HIS A 114 -15.40 1.61 -7.30
CA HIS A 114 -15.13 2.44 -6.14
C HIS A 114 -15.07 3.93 -6.48
N LEU A 115 -14.40 4.31 -7.57
CA LEU A 115 -14.34 5.71 -8.00
C LEU A 115 -15.73 6.23 -8.41
N MET A 116 -16.50 5.44 -9.15
CA MET A 116 -17.88 5.78 -9.52
C MET A 116 -18.74 5.97 -8.27
N SER A 117 -18.64 5.05 -7.29
CA SER A 117 -19.33 5.17 -5.99
C SER A 117 -18.88 6.41 -5.19
N ALA A 118 -17.65 6.87 -5.39
CA ALA A 118 -17.13 8.10 -4.81
C ALA A 118 -17.56 9.38 -5.56
N GLY A 119 -18.37 9.25 -6.62
CA GLY A 119 -18.89 10.36 -7.43
C GLY A 119 -17.97 10.80 -8.57
N TYR A 120 -16.99 9.98 -8.97
CA TYR A 120 -16.19 10.25 -10.15
C TYR A 120 -16.94 9.88 -11.42
N ARG A 121 -16.71 10.66 -12.48
CA ARG A 121 -16.97 10.21 -13.85
C ARG A 121 -15.80 9.38 -14.34
N THR A 122 -16.04 8.19 -14.85
CA THR A 122 -14.95 7.22 -15.14
C THR A 122 -14.85 6.91 -16.63
N ALA A 123 -13.63 6.89 -17.16
CA ALA A 123 -13.36 6.59 -18.55
C ALA A 123 -12.09 5.77 -18.75
N ILE A 124 -12.11 4.84 -19.72
CA ILE A 124 -10.92 4.19 -20.27
C ILE A 124 -10.93 4.36 -21.78
N PHE A 125 -9.85 4.91 -22.32
CA PHE A 125 -9.64 4.94 -23.77
C PHE A 125 -8.34 4.21 -24.13
N GLY A 126 -8.45 3.24 -25.05
CA GLY A 126 -7.35 2.38 -25.49
C GLY A 126 -7.55 0.92 -25.12
N LYS A 127 -6.51 0.27 -24.59
CA LYS A 127 -6.49 -1.18 -24.30
C LYS A 127 -7.16 -1.49 -22.97
N TRP A 128 -8.22 -2.31 -23.00
CA TRP A 128 -8.82 -2.91 -21.81
C TRP A 128 -8.11 -4.22 -21.44
N GLY A 129 -8.34 -5.29 -22.20
CA GLY A 129 -7.66 -6.59 -22.06
C GLY A 129 -8.52 -7.72 -21.49
N PHE A 130 -9.75 -7.47 -21.05
CA PHE A 130 -10.59 -8.45 -20.35
C PHE A 130 -11.95 -8.76 -21.01
N GLY A 131 -12.29 -8.11 -22.14
CA GLY A 131 -13.67 -8.07 -22.65
C GLY A 131 -14.04 -9.02 -23.80
N GLY A 132 -13.29 -10.08 -24.07
CA GLY A 132 -13.66 -11.02 -25.14
C GLY A 132 -12.80 -12.28 -25.24
N THR A 133 -13.40 -13.37 -25.71
CA THR A 133 -12.70 -14.65 -25.93
C THR A 133 -12.38 -14.88 -27.41
N GLY A 134 -11.18 -15.40 -27.68
CA GLY A 134 -10.89 -16.06 -28.95
C GLY A 134 -9.64 -15.67 -29.72
N SER A 135 -8.47 -15.51 -29.09
CA SER A 135 -7.20 -15.39 -29.87
C SER A 135 -5.96 -16.05 -29.27
N ALA A 136 -5.94 -16.46 -28.00
CA ALA A 136 -4.85 -17.30 -27.51
C ALA A 136 -5.09 -18.76 -27.94
N GLY A 137 -4.54 -19.15 -29.09
CA GLY A 137 -4.43 -20.54 -29.55
C GLY A 137 -5.09 -20.90 -30.89
N GLU A 138 -6.02 -20.08 -31.43
CA GLU A 138 -6.76 -20.40 -32.66
C GLU A 138 -6.50 -19.45 -33.85
N GLY A 139 -5.45 -18.64 -33.79
CA GLY A 139 -5.22 -17.56 -34.76
C GLY A 139 -6.16 -16.37 -34.52
N LEU A 140 -5.76 -15.20 -35.01
CA LEU A 140 -6.52 -13.95 -34.89
C LEU A 140 -7.95 -14.17 -35.43
N LYS A 141 -8.95 -14.24 -34.55
CA LYS A 141 -10.35 -14.18 -35.00
C LYS A 141 -10.63 -12.75 -35.48
N PRO A 142 -11.32 -12.56 -36.62
CA PRO A 142 -11.49 -11.23 -37.22
C PRO A 142 -12.17 -10.22 -36.29
N ASN A 143 -13.14 -10.68 -35.48
CA ASN A 143 -13.87 -9.87 -34.50
C ASN A 143 -13.88 -10.58 -33.14
N PRO A 144 -13.65 -9.88 -32.02
CA PRO A 144 -13.77 -10.47 -30.69
C PRO A 144 -15.25 -10.72 -30.40
N VAL A 145 -15.55 -11.89 -29.84
CA VAL A 145 -16.89 -12.19 -29.34
C VAL A 145 -16.92 -11.76 -27.88
N VAL A 146 -17.91 -10.93 -27.52
CA VAL A 146 -18.19 -10.65 -26.11
C VAL A 146 -18.69 -11.95 -25.49
N ASP A 147 -17.91 -12.46 -24.55
CA ASP A 147 -18.16 -13.69 -23.81
C ASP A 147 -17.82 -13.38 -22.36
N GLY A 148 -18.86 -13.15 -21.55
CA GLY A 148 -18.75 -12.52 -20.23
C GLY A 148 -19.01 -11.01 -20.26
N PRO A 149 -20.28 -10.55 -20.39
CA PRO A 149 -20.60 -9.12 -20.36
C PRO A 149 -20.19 -8.44 -19.03
N ASP A 150 -20.06 -9.22 -17.96
CA ASP A 150 -19.63 -8.74 -16.65
C ASP A 150 -18.15 -8.35 -16.64
N SER A 151 -17.32 -8.82 -17.58
CA SER A 151 -15.90 -8.40 -17.67
C SER A 151 -15.68 -7.13 -18.50
N LEU A 152 -16.74 -6.56 -19.06
CA LEU A 152 -16.67 -5.34 -19.86
C LEU A 152 -16.38 -4.11 -18.99
N PRO A 153 -15.74 -3.06 -19.53
CA PRO A 153 -15.41 -1.86 -18.76
C PRO A 153 -16.60 -1.24 -18.02
N THR A 154 -17.78 -1.22 -18.64
CA THR A 154 -19.01 -0.65 -18.05
C THR A 154 -19.57 -1.46 -16.89
N ALA A 155 -19.32 -2.77 -16.85
CA ALA A 155 -19.66 -3.62 -15.70
C ALA A 155 -18.65 -3.48 -14.55
N GLN A 156 -17.47 -2.92 -14.83
CA GLN A 156 -16.37 -2.68 -13.89
C GLN A 156 -16.26 -1.19 -13.53
N GLY A 157 -17.39 -0.49 -13.54
CA GLY A 157 -17.49 0.90 -13.12
C GLY A 157 -16.82 1.94 -14.02
N PHE A 158 -16.52 1.62 -15.29
CA PHE A 158 -16.05 2.60 -16.29
C PHE A 158 -17.17 3.00 -17.24
N GLU A 159 -17.76 4.18 -17.02
CA GLU A 159 -18.94 4.66 -17.77
C GLU A 159 -18.64 4.93 -19.26
N SER A 160 -17.43 5.43 -19.55
CA SER A 160 -17.02 5.79 -20.90
C SER A 160 -15.90 4.89 -21.40
N PHE A 161 -16.10 4.27 -22.57
CA PHE A 161 -15.10 3.42 -23.19
C PHE A 161 -14.94 3.71 -24.68
N TYR A 162 -13.70 3.64 -25.15
CA TYR A 162 -13.35 3.63 -26.56
C TYR A 162 -12.01 2.92 -26.78
N GLY A 163 -12.00 1.78 -27.46
CA GLY A 163 -10.76 1.09 -27.79
C GLY A 163 -10.88 -0.42 -27.98
N TYR A 164 -9.91 -1.16 -27.44
CA TYR A 164 -9.74 -2.61 -27.62
C TYR A 164 -10.21 -3.36 -26.39
N LEU A 165 -11.09 -4.35 -26.56
CA LEU A 165 -11.54 -5.18 -25.45
C LEU A 165 -10.54 -6.27 -25.07
N ASP A 166 -9.81 -6.85 -26.04
CA ASP A 166 -8.90 -7.97 -25.86
C ASP A 166 -7.43 -7.60 -26.11
N HIS A 167 -6.51 -8.43 -25.59
CA HIS A 167 -5.07 -8.22 -25.78
C HIS A 167 -4.61 -8.45 -27.23
N ALA A 168 -5.20 -9.41 -27.95
CA ALA A 168 -4.68 -9.83 -29.25
C ALA A 168 -4.90 -8.77 -30.33
N ARG A 169 -6.08 -8.15 -30.40
CA ARG A 169 -6.33 -7.03 -31.32
C ARG A 169 -5.58 -5.77 -30.92
N ALA A 170 -5.31 -5.60 -29.63
CA ALA A 170 -4.48 -4.49 -29.14
C ALA A 170 -3.01 -4.59 -29.58
N HIS A 171 -2.59 -5.72 -30.16
CA HIS A 171 -1.26 -5.86 -30.80
C HIS A 171 -1.20 -5.27 -32.22
N SER A 172 -2.25 -4.60 -32.72
CA SER A 172 -2.16 -3.91 -34.01
C SER A 172 -2.61 -2.46 -33.96
N TYR A 173 -1.87 -1.64 -34.69
CA TYR A 173 -2.15 -0.21 -34.88
C TYR A 173 -3.08 0.09 -36.06
N ARG A 174 -3.50 -0.95 -36.81
CA ARG A 174 -4.50 -0.87 -37.87
C ARG A 174 -5.57 -1.92 -37.63
N VAL A 175 -6.77 -1.47 -37.27
CA VAL A 175 -7.92 -2.36 -37.10
C VAL A 175 -9.13 -1.82 -37.84
N ASP A 176 -9.98 -2.75 -38.26
CA ASP A 176 -11.19 -2.47 -39.01
C ASP A 176 -12.32 -1.94 -38.13
N SER A 177 -12.22 -2.17 -36.81
CA SER A 177 -13.23 -1.81 -35.82
C SER A 177 -12.65 -1.66 -34.41
N LEU A 178 -13.27 -0.76 -33.63
CA LEU A 178 -13.04 -0.55 -32.19
C LEU A 178 -14.37 -0.68 -31.44
N TRP A 179 -14.31 -0.68 -30.11
CA TRP A 179 -15.49 -0.77 -29.24
C TRP A 179 -15.72 0.56 -28.54
N THR A 180 -16.99 0.93 -28.31
CA THR A 180 -17.35 2.18 -27.65
C THR A 180 -18.65 2.11 -26.86
N THR A 181 -18.82 3.03 -25.92
CA THR A 181 -20.10 3.30 -25.22
C THR A 181 -20.86 4.51 -25.77
N GLU A 182 -20.31 5.25 -26.73
CA GLU A 182 -21.03 6.33 -27.40
C GLU A 182 -22.14 5.78 -28.30
N GLU A 183 -23.25 6.51 -28.45
CA GLU A 183 -24.45 6.05 -29.16
C GLU A 183 -25.05 4.75 -28.57
N PRO A 184 -25.45 4.74 -27.28
CA PRO A 184 -25.90 3.54 -26.59
C PRO A 184 -26.96 2.77 -27.38
N ARG A 185 -26.80 1.44 -27.41
CA ARG A 185 -27.75 0.52 -28.04
C ARG A 185 -28.40 -0.31 -26.93
N ASP A 186 -29.69 -0.60 -27.07
CA ASP A 186 -30.35 -1.63 -26.26
C ASP A 186 -29.84 -3.00 -26.74
N ASP A 187 -28.66 -3.41 -26.28
CA ASP A 187 -28.05 -4.72 -26.53
C ASP A 187 -27.60 -5.41 -25.23
N ASP A 188 -27.15 -6.66 -25.35
CA ASP A 188 -26.71 -7.53 -24.26
C ASP A 188 -25.24 -7.31 -23.83
N ASN A 189 -24.58 -6.28 -24.35
CA ASN A 189 -23.15 -6.02 -24.13
C ASN A 189 -22.91 -4.88 -23.14
N ASN A 190 -23.79 -4.70 -22.15
CA ASN A 190 -23.69 -3.65 -21.13
C ASN A 190 -23.40 -2.24 -21.72
N GLY A 191 -24.00 -1.93 -22.87
CA GLY A 191 -23.86 -0.65 -23.56
C GLY A 191 -22.58 -0.46 -24.38
N VAL A 192 -21.68 -1.45 -24.42
CA VAL A 192 -20.46 -1.43 -25.23
C VAL A 192 -20.73 -2.11 -26.57
N HIS A 193 -20.43 -1.43 -27.68
CA HIS A 193 -20.64 -2.02 -29.01
C HIS A 193 -19.53 -1.70 -30.01
N GLU A 194 -19.41 -2.57 -31.00
CA GLU A 194 -18.42 -2.46 -32.06
C GLU A 194 -18.80 -1.35 -33.06
N VAL A 195 -17.84 -0.48 -33.37
CA VAL A 195 -17.90 0.59 -34.37
C VAL A 195 -16.73 0.43 -35.35
N GLY A 196 -17.02 0.35 -36.64
CA GLY A 196 -16.00 0.10 -37.67
C GLY A 196 -16.56 -0.10 -39.07
N GLU A 197 -15.67 -0.08 -40.07
CA GLU A 197 -16.03 -0.36 -41.46
C GLU A 197 -16.24 -1.87 -41.64
N LYS A 198 -17.46 -2.32 -42.00
CA LYS A 198 -17.73 -3.73 -42.29
C LYS A 198 -17.06 -4.13 -43.61
N TYR A 199 -15.88 -4.75 -43.56
CA TYR A 199 -15.24 -5.32 -44.74
C TYR A 199 -15.86 -6.69 -45.08
N GLN A 200 -16.29 -6.89 -46.34
CA GLN A 200 -16.75 -8.21 -46.82
C GLN A 200 -15.57 -9.06 -47.30
N ALA A 201 -15.54 -10.34 -46.91
CA ALA A 201 -14.52 -11.28 -47.35
C ALA A 201 -14.61 -11.54 -48.86
N ASN A 202 -13.48 -11.45 -49.57
CA ASN A 202 -13.34 -11.88 -50.97
C ASN A 202 -12.77 -13.31 -51.02
N PRO A 203 -13.48 -14.30 -51.58
CA PRO A 203 -13.05 -15.71 -51.60
C PRO A 203 -11.82 -16.00 -52.48
N ASP A 204 -11.48 -15.13 -53.44
CA ASP A 204 -10.53 -15.47 -54.50
C ASP A 204 -9.12 -14.85 -54.33
N HIS A 205 -8.91 -13.98 -53.33
CA HIS A 205 -7.63 -13.30 -53.09
C HIS A 205 -7.33 -13.23 -51.59
N GLY A 206 -6.33 -13.99 -51.13
CA GLY A 206 -5.88 -13.96 -49.74
C GLY A 206 -5.58 -12.54 -49.23
N LEU A 207 -6.17 -12.22 -48.07
CA LEU A 207 -5.93 -11.06 -47.19
C LEU A 207 -5.32 -9.80 -47.85
N TRP A 208 -6.03 -9.19 -48.81
CA TRP A 208 -5.87 -7.77 -49.13
C TRP A 208 -7.23 -7.12 -49.43
N LEU A 209 -7.42 -5.95 -48.83
CA LEU A 209 -8.65 -5.17 -48.74
C LEU A 209 -8.87 -4.33 -50.02
N GLU A 210 -10.07 -4.36 -50.61
CA GLU A 210 -10.53 -3.32 -51.54
C GLU A 210 -11.67 -2.49 -50.93
N LYS A 211 -11.52 -1.16 -51.06
CA LYS A 211 -12.32 -0.07 -50.47
C LYS A 211 -13.75 -0.02 -51.01
N THR A 212 -14.75 0.23 -50.15
CA THR A 212 -16.06 0.78 -50.56
C THR A 212 -16.46 1.98 -49.70
N GLY A 213 -15.96 3.18 -50.03
CA GLY A 213 -16.39 4.42 -49.40
C GLY A 213 -15.40 5.56 -49.57
N ASN A 214 -15.71 6.54 -50.41
CA ASN A 214 -14.82 7.66 -50.73
C ASN A 214 -15.02 8.81 -49.75
N HIS A 215 -14.09 9.00 -48.81
CA HIS A 215 -13.72 10.33 -48.31
C HIS A 215 -12.39 10.73 -48.97
N PRO A 216 -12.41 11.59 -50.00
CA PRO A 216 -11.17 12.10 -50.58
C PRO A 216 -10.51 13.06 -49.58
N GLY A 217 -9.31 12.73 -49.10
CA GLY A 217 -8.48 13.61 -48.26
C GLY A 217 -8.18 13.13 -46.83
N ASN A 218 -8.57 11.92 -46.42
CA ASN A 218 -8.36 11.44 -45.05
C ASN A 218 -7.54 10.13 -44.99
N GLU A 219 -6.37 10.14 -45.63
CA GLU A 219 -5.45 8.99 -45.66
C GLU A 219 -4.77 8.75 -44.29
N ASN A 220 -4.88 9.74 -43.38
CA ASN A 220 -4.39 9.71 -42.01
C ASN A 220 -5.43 9.22 -40.97
N ALA A 221 -6.66 8.87 -41.37
CA ALA A 221 -7.79 8.62 -40.45
C ALA A 221 -7.75 7.28 -39.68
N ASN A 222 -6.79 6.40 -39.97
CA ASN A 222 -6.87 4.98 -39.58
C ASN A 222 -5.82 4.58 -38.54
N TYR A 223 -5.32 5.52 -37.72
CA TYR A 223 -4.45 5.19 -36.59
C TYR A 223 -5.22 5.19 -35.28
N THR A 224 -5.29 4.02 -34.66
CA THR A 224 -6.09 3.81 -33.45
C THR A 224 -5.64 4.67 -32.27
N ALA A 225 -4.34 4.90 -32.08
CA ALA A 225 -3.89 5.73 -30.96
C ALA A 225 -4.19 7.23 -31.15
N ASP A 226 -4.26 7.74 -32.39
CA ASP A 226 -4.73 9.11 -32.65
C ASP A 226 -6.24 9.22 -32.36
N LEU A 227 -7.03 8.20 -32.71
CA LEU A 227 -8.46 8.16 -32.38
C LEU A 227 -8.69 8.10 -30.87
N VAL A 228 -7.94 7.25 -30.16
CA VAL A 228 -7.95 7.15 -28.69
C VAL A 228 -7.57 8.51 -28.06
N THR A 229 -6.56 9.19 -28.59
CA THR A 229 -6.18 10.54 -28.15
C THR A 229 -7.31 11.53 -28.36
N GLN A 230 -7.94 11.57 -29.55
CA GLN A 230 -9.07 12.46 -29.81
C GLN A 230 -10.23 12.24 -28.84
N LYS A 231 -10.52 10.99 -28.47
CA LYS A 231 -11.54 10.66 -27.45
C LYS A 231 -11.16 11.16 -26.06
N ALA A 232 -9.91 10.99 -25.65
CA ALA A 232 -9.40 11.55 -24.39
C ALA A 232 -9.58 13.08 -24.33
N LEU A 233 -9.19 13.78 -25.40
CA LEU A 233 -9.31 15.24 -25.46
C LEU A 233 -10.77 15.71 -25.43
N ALA A 234 -11.67 15.04 -26.14
CA ALA A 234 -13.10 15.34 -26.14
C ALA A 234 -13.72 15.09 -24.76
N TYR A 235 -13.34 14.01 -24.09
CA TYR A 235 -13.80 13.70 -22.74
C TYR A 235 -13.37 14.78 -21.74
N ILE A 236 -12.08 15.16 -21.71
CA ILE A 236 -11.56 16.22 -20.85
C ILE A 236 -12.30 17.53 -21.09
N ALA A 237 -12.45 17.95 -22.35
CA ALA A 237 -13.18 19.16 -22.72
C ALA A 237 -14.63 19.15 -22.17
N SER A 238 -15.29 17.99 -22.19
CA SER A 238 -16.64 17.84 -21.65
C SER A 238 -16.68 17.85 -20.12
N ARG A 239 -15.69 17.22 -19.45
CA ARG A 239 -15.68 17.05 -18.00
C ARG A 239 -15.26 18.32 -17.28
N ALA A 240 -14.36 19.11 -17.86
CA ALA A 240 -13.92 20.39 -17.31
C ALA A 240 -15.07 21.41 -17.13
N GLN A 241 -16.21 21.21 -17.81
CA GLN A 241 -17.41 22.04 -17.66
C GLN A 241 -18.29 21.64 -16.46
N SER A 242 -17.94 20.56 -15.75
CA SER A 242 -18.67 20.03 -14.58
C SER A 242 -17.87 20.22 -13.29
N SER A 243 -18.56 20.24 -12.15
CA SER A 243 -17.94 20.18 -10.83
C SER A 243 -17.66 18.75 -10.35
N GLU A 244 -18.17 17.73 -11.05
CA GLU A 244 -17.90 16.33 -10.74
C GLU A 244 -16.42 16.01 -11.07
N PRO A 245 -15.67 15.37 -10.16
CA PRO A 245 -14.32 14.94 -10.48
C PRO A 245 -14.38 13.83 -11.55
N PHE A 246 -13.32 13.69 -12.34
CA PHE A 246 -13.23 12.62 -13.33
C PHE A 246 -11.96 11.79 -13.21
N TYR A 247 -12.06 10.52 -13.57
CA TYR A 247 -10.97 9.59 -13.78
C TYR A 247 -10.91 9.24 -15.26
N LEU A 248 -9.77 9.50 -15.89
CA LEU A 248 -9.48 9.10 -17.25
C LEU A 248 -8.25 8.20 -17.26
N GLN A 249 -8.42 6.96 -17.69
CA GLN A 249 -7.29 6.13 -18.09
C GLN A 249 -7.03 6.25 -19.58
N TYR A 250 -5.87 6.77 -19.92
CA TYR A 250 -5.33 6.72 -21.27
C TYR A 250 -4.46 5.44 -21.39
N ALA A 251 -5.10 4.34 -21.76
CA ALA A 251 -4.50 3.01 -21.85
C ALA A 251 -3.84 2.79 -23.23
N SER A 252 -2.73 3.46 -23.46
CA SER A 252 -1.99 3.43 -24.72
C SER A 252 -1.49 2.02 -25.06
N THR A 253 -1.56 1.64 -26.34
CA THR A 253 -0.87 0.44 -26.86
C THR A 253 0.58 0.70 -27.25
N ILE A 254 1.04 1.96 -27.16
CA ILE A 254 2.41 2.34 -27.48
C ILE A 254 3.36 2.01 -26.31
N PRO A 255 4.59 1.48 -26.55
CA PRO A 255 5.17 1.07 -27.83
C PRO A 255 5.10 -0.44 -28.14
N HIS A 256 4.02 -1.14 -27.76
CA HIS A 256 3.85 -2.56 -28.03
C HIS A 256 4.14 -2.92 -29.50
N PHE A 257 4.65 -4.12 -29.72
CA PHE A 257 5.10 -4.55 -31.03
C PHE A 257 3.98 -4.54 -32.09
N ASP A 258 4.31 -3.93 -33.25
CA ASP A 258 3.76 -4.10 -34.61
C ASP A 258 4.51 -3.09 -35.51
N ILE A 259 5.85 -3.21 -35.50
CA ILE A 259 6.76 -2.27 -36.17
C ILE A 259 6.46 -2.20 -37.67
N ASP A 260 6.02 -3.31 -38.26
CA ASP A 260 5.66 -3.42 -39.67
C ASP A 260 4.49 -2.50 -40.04
N ALA A 261 3.42 -2.48 -39.24
CA ALA A 261 2.34 -1.53 -39.44
C ALA A 261 2.85 -0.09 -39.33
N ILE A 262 3.72 0.19 -38.36
CA ILE A 262 4.28 1.53 -38.15
C ILE A 262 5.07 2.04 -39.37
N ARG A 263 5.95 1.20 -39.93
CA ARG A 263 6.76 1.53 -41.12
C ARG A 263 5.91 1.90 -42.33
N SER A 264 4.68 1.38 -42.40
CA SER A 264 3.77 1.63 -43.51
C SER A 264 2.98 2.94 -43.40
N PHE A 265 3.13 3.71 -42.30
CA PHE A 265 2.47 5.01 -42.15
C PHE A 265 3.31 6.16 -42.71
N PRO A 266 2.73 7.01 -43.57
CA PRO A 266 3.43 8.17 -44.10
C PRO A 266 3.71 9.21 -42.98
N GLY A 267 4.89 9.82 -43.00
CA GLY A 267 5.26 10.96 -42.15
C GLY A 267 5.62 10.64 -40.70
N TRP A 268 5.50 9.38 -40.24
CA TRP A 268 5.85 9.01 -38.88
C TRP A 268 7.33 9.21 -38.52
N PHE A 269 8.21 9.13 -39.53
CA PHE A 269 9.64 9.36 -39.33
C PHE A 269 10.01 10.84 -39.37
N ASP A 270 9.06 11.73 -39.68
CA ASP A 270 9.34 13.17 -39.85
C ASP A 270 9.82 13.80 -38.55
N ALA A 271 9.37 13.30 -37.39
CA ALA A 271 9.86 13.72 -36.07
C ALA A 271 11.37 13.55 -35.90
N TYR A 272 12.00 12.65 -36.68
CA TYR A 272 13.44 12.39 -36.66
C TYR A 272 14.18 12.98 -37.87
N SER A 273 13.49 13.72 -38.74
CA SER A 273 14.11 14.46 -39.84
C SER A 273 14.95 15.60 -39.29
N GLY A 274 16.27 15.39 -39.19
CA GLY A 274 17.22 16.37 -38.69
C GLY A 274 17.70 16.12 -37.25
N VAL A 275 17.19 15.08 -36.57
CA VAL A 275 17.78 14.62 -35.31
C VAL A 275 19.19 14.07 -35.59
N PRO A 276 20.25 14.57 -34.91
CA PRO A 276 21.62 14.13 -35.15
C PRO A 276 21.78 12.61 -35.02
N GLY A 277 22.34 11.98 -36.04
CA GLY A 277 22.54 10.52 -36.09
C GLY A 277 21.32 9.70 -36.51
N ALA A 278 20.09 10.25 -36.43
CA ALA A 278 18.87 9.53 -36.78
C ALA A 278 18.75 9.20 -38.28
N ALA A 279 19.43 9.96 -39.14
CA ALA A 279 19.53 9.64 -40.57
C ALA A 279 20.17 8.26 -40.83
N ALA A 280 21.01 7.76 -39.92
CA ALA A 280 21.67 6.45 -40.02
C ALA A 280 20.87 5.30 -39.38
N TRP A 281 19.74 5.60 -38.72
CA TRP A 281 18.90 4.58 -38.10
C TRP A 281 18.20 3.72 -39.15
N THR A 282 17.98 2.46 -38.81
CA THR A 282 17.09 1.56 -39.58
C THR A 282 15.65 2.06 -39.49
N ASP A 283 14.80 1.60 -40.40
CA ASP A 283 13.37 1.96 -40.36
C ASP A 283 12.69 1.41 -39.10
N ASP A 284 13.11 0.24 -38.60
CA ASP A 284 12.61 -0.33 -37.33
C ASP A 284 12.98 0.56 -36.13
N GLN A 285 14.20 1.10 -36.12
CA GLN A 285 14.66 2.04 -35.09
C GLN A 285 13.87 3.35 -35.13
N LYS A 286 13.62 3.90 -36.32
CA LYS A 286 12.79 5.10 -36.48
C LYS A 286 11.34 4.85 -36.09
N ALA A 287 10.78 3.71 -36.47
CA ALA A 287 9.41 3.32 -36.11
C ALA A 287 9.23 3.21 -34.59
N TYR A 288 10.13 2.50 -33.90
CA TYR A 288 10.11 2.39 -32.45
C TYR A 288 10.20 3.75 -31.76
N ALA A 289 11.17 4.58 -32.16
CA ALA A 289 11.35 5.91 -31.59
C ALA A 289 10.15 6.84 -31.89
N ALA A 290 9.56 6.73 -33.09
CA ALA A 290 8.38 7.50 -33.49
C ALA A 290 7.14 7.13 -32.66
N MET A 291 6.92 5.85 -32.34
CA MET A 291 5.83 5.43 -31.45
C MET A 291 5.92 6.17 -30.10
N ILE A 292 7.06 6.11 -29.43
CA ILE A 292 7.25 6.74 -28.12
C ILE A 292 7.15 8.28 -28.20
N THR A 293 7.67 8.88 -29.27
CA THR A 293 7.52 10.33 -29.51
C THR A 293 6.06 10.72 -29.72
N ARG A 294 5.25 9.84 -30.32
CA ARG A 294 3.80 10.05 -30.49
C ARG A 294 3.07 9.96 -29.15
N LEU A 295 3.46 9.06 -28.25
CA LEU A 295 2.96 9.02 -26.88
C LEU A 295 3.27 10.33 -26.13
N ASP A 296 4.51 10.83 -26.23
CA ASP A 296 4.90 12.13 -25.65
C ASP A 296 4.00 13.27 -26.16
N GLN A 297 3.75 13.32 -27.48
CA GLN A 297 2.87 14.31 -28.10
C GLN A 297 1.42 14.19 -27.61
N ALA A 298 0.88 12.98 -27.50
CA ALA A 298 -0.48 12.74 -27.01
C ALA A 298 -0.63 13.19 -25.55
N VAL A 299 0.38 12.92 -24.70
CA VAL A 299 0.41 13.43 -23.33
C VAL A 299 0.48 14.96 -23.30
N GLY A 300 1.26 15.57 -24.19
CA GLY A 300 1.30 17.03 -24.33
C GLY A 300 -0.07 17.61 -24.67
N GLN A 301 -0.78 17.02 -25.63
CA GLN A 301 -2.13 17.42 -25.99
C GLN A 301 -3.12 17.26 -24.82
N ILE A 302 -2.98 16.19 -24.02
CA ILE A 302 -3.80 15.98 -22.82
C ILE A 302 -3.55 17.09 -21.80
N VAL A 303 -2.29 17.44 -21.53
CA VAL A 303 -1.93 18.53 -20.61
C VAL A 303 -2.46 19.87 -21.12
N ASP A 304 -2.23 20.20 -22.39
CA ASP A 304 -2.74 21.41 -23.02
C ASP A 304 -4.27 21.49 -22.90
N LYS A 305 -4.96 20.35 -23.06
CA LYS A 305 -6.42 20.28 -22.96
C LYS A 305 -6.93 20.35 -21.51
N LEU A 306 -6.15 19.94 -20.51
CA LEU A 306 -6.47 20.18 -19.11
C LEU A 306 -6.30 21.66 -18.73
N ASP A 307 -5.38 22.35 -19.39
CA ASP A 307 -5.06 23.76 -19.14
C ASP A 307 -5.95 24.75 -19.90
N ASP A 308 -6.38 24.40 -21.11
CA ASP A 308 -7.35 25.13 -21.92
C ASP A 308 -8.38 24.15 -22.54
N PRO A 309 -9.39 23.72 -21.74
CA PRO A 309 -10.39 22.74 -22.15
C PRO A 309 -11.16 23.13 -23.41
N ASN A 310 -11.48 24.41 -23.56
CA ASN A 310 -12.30 24.91 -24.67
C ASN A 310 -11.45 25.35 -25.90
N SER A 311 -10.13 25.47 -25.74
CA SER A 311 -9.15 25.85 -26.76
C SER A 311 -9.35 27.25 -27.35
N ASP A 312 -9.72 28.23 -26.52
CA ASP A 312 -9.88 29.64 -26.91
C ASP A 312 -8.68 30.53 -26.52
N GLY A 313 -7.70 29.99 -25.79
CA GLY A 313 -6.50 30.68 -25.31
C GLY A 313 -6.68 31.44 -24.00
N ASP A 314 -7.86 31.37 -23.37
CA ASP A 314 -8.09 31.73 -21.96
C ASP A 314 -7.93 30.47 -21.09
N HIS A 315 -7.31 30.63 -19.92
CA HIS A 315 -7.02 29.51 -19.00
C HIS A 315 -7.89 29.58 -17.73
N ALA A 316 -8.92 30.44 -17.72
CA ALA A 316 -9.80 30.62 -16.58
C ALA A 316 -10.63 29.37 -16.22
N ASP A 317 -10.85 28.46 -17.18
CA ASP A 317 -11.51 27.16 -17.01
C ASP A 317 -10.52 26.00 -16.87
N SER A 318 -9.22 26.28 -16.71
CA SER A 318 -8.18 25.27 -16.47
C SER A 318 -8.52 24.40 -15.26
N VAL A 319 -8.42 23.08 -15.47
CA VAL A 319 -8.54 22.07 -14.40
C VAL A 319 -7.19 21.45 -14.04
N LEU A 320 -6.10 21.89 -14.68
CA LEU A 320 -4.75 21.32 -14.51
C LEU A 320 -4.26 21.38 -13.05
N ALA A 321 -4.54 22.48 -12.35
CA ALA A 321 -4.12 22.66 -10.96
C ALA A 321 -4.72 21.62 -10.00
N ASN A 322 -5.93 21.11 -10.30
CA ASN A 322 -6.62 20.08 -9.52
C ASN A 322 -6.62 18.71 -10.22
N THR A 323 -5.64 18.43 -11.07
CA THR A 323 -5.53 17.15 -11.77
C THR A 323 -4.21 16.46 -11.45
N LEU A 324 -4.29 15.24 -10.93
CA LEU A 324 -3.16 14.33 -10.83
C LEU A 324 -2.97 13.61 -12.16
N ILE A 325 -1.77 13.71 -12.73
CA ILE A 325 -1.34 13.01 -13.93
C ILE A 325 -0.28 11.97 -13.54
N VAL A 326 -0.55 10.70 -13.78
CA VAL A 326 0.40 9.61 -13.54
C VAL A 326 0.72 8.94 -14.86
N LEU A 327 2.00 8.76 -15.17
CA LEU A 327 2.44 7.89 -16.27
C LEU A 327 3.15 6.68 -15.70
N THR A 328 2.82 5.50 -16.22
CA THR A 328 3.53 4.24 -15.96
C THR A 328 3.44 3.29 -17.16
N SER A 329 4.01 2.09 -17.07
CA SER A 329 3.95 1.04 -18.08
C SER A 329 3.40 -0.26 -17.49
N ASP A 330 2.67 -1.06 -18.27
CA ASP A 330 2.16 -2.35 -17.81
C ASP A 330 3.26 -3.43 -17.71
N ASN A 331 4.41 -3.26 -18.34
CA ASN A 331 5.62 -4.07 -18.12
C ASN A 331 6.84 -3.40 -18.78
N GLY A 332 8.01 -4.01 -18.63
CA GLY A 332 9.25 -3.56 -19.27
C GLY A 332 9.28 -3.74 -20.79
N ALA A 333 10.38 -3.31 -21.42
CA ALA A 333 10.53 -3.31 -22.88
C ALA A 333 10.39 -4.71 -23.49
N THR A 334 9.61 -4.84 -24.56
CA THR A 334 9.51 -6.11 -25.29
C THR A 334 10.73 -6.36 -26.18
N PRO A 335 11.40 -7.53 -26.10
CA PRO A 335 12.45 -7.92 -27.03
C PRO A 335 11.90 -8.51 -28.35
N GLU A 336 10.59 -8.46 -28.58
CA GLU A 336 9.90 -9.12 -29.71
C GLU A 336 9.87 -8.26 -30.98
N ASP A 337 9.59 -8.89 -32.13
CA ASP A 337 9.33 -8.26 -33.44
C ASP A 337 10.31 -7.14 -33.85
N ASN A 338 11.61 -7.44 -33.70
CA ASN A 338 12.71 -6.53 -34.03
C ASN A 338 12.75 -5.24 -33.20
N SER A 339 12.09 -5.21 -32.05
CA SER A 339 12.14 -4.08 -31.12
C SER A 339 13.61 -3.76 -30.78
N PRO A 340 14.09 -2.54 -31.04
CA PRO A 340 15.50 -2.15 -30.93
C PRO A 340 15.94 -1.89 -29.47
N VAL A 341 15.55 -2.77 -28.54
CA VAL A 341 15.77 -2.65 -27.08
C VAL A 341 17.23 -2.36 -26.74
N ALA A 342 18.16 -3.14 -27.30
CA ALA A 342 19.59 -2.95 -27.03
C ALA A 342 20.15 -1.66 -27.64
N PHE A 343 19.63 -1.22 -28.79
CA PHE A 343 20.11 -0.02 -29.48
C PHE A 343 19.76 1.25 -28.70
N PHE A 344 18.54 1.35 -28.19
CA PHE A 344 18.09 2.49 -27.39
C PHE A 344 18.36 2.35 -25.90
N ASN A 345 18.99 1.25 -25.45
CA ASN A 345 19.08 0.92 -24.03
C ASN A 345 17.71 1.00 -23.33
N ALA A 346 16.67 0.41 -23.96
CA ALA A 346 15.28 0.58 -23.55
C ALA A 346 15.00 0.05 -22.13
N SER A 347 15.80 -0.89 -21.61
CA SER A 347 15.71 -1.33 -20.20
C SER A 347 16.50 -0.45 -19.22
N GLY A 348 17.19 0.60 -19.69
CA GLY A 348 17.91 1.54 -18.82
C GLY A 348 19.11 0.95 -18.10
N GLY A 349 19.80 -0.02 -18.72
CA GLY A 349 20.90 -0.77 -18.08
C GLY A 349 20.44 -1.89 -17.14
N LYS A 350 19.14 -2.03 -16.89
CA LYS A 350 18.55 -3.15 -16.15
C LYS A 350 18.53 -4.41 -17.02
N ARG A 351 18.62 -5.58 -16.39
CA ARG A 351 18.69 -6.87 -17.08
C ARG A 351 17.30 -7.36 -17.49
N GLY A 352 17.21 -7.98 -18.66
CA GLY A 352 15.98 -8.60 -19.15
C GLY A 352 15.01 -7.61 -19.81
N GLY A 353 13.82 -8.11 -20.13
CA GLY A 353 12.71 -7.37 -20.74
C GLY A 353 11.38 -8.03 -20.41
N LYS A 354 10.31 -7.70 -21.14
CA LYS A 354 8.99 -8.35 -21.00
C LYS A 354 9.11 -9.87 -20.84
N ARG A 355 8.32 -10.44 -19.92
CA ARG A 355 8.33 -11.85 -19.45
C ARG A 355 9.49 -12.27 -18.55
N ASP A 356 10.41 -11.38 -18.21
CA ASP A 356 11.42 -11.62 -17.20
C ASP A 356 11.03 -11.00 -15.85
N LEU A 357 11.40 -11.66 -14.74
CA LEU A 357 11.33 -11.09 -13.38
C LEU A 357 12.58 -10.31 -13.00
N TRP A 358 13.53 -10.13 -13.91
CA TRP A 358 14.63 -9.16 -13.77
C TRP A 358 14.08 -7.74 -13.91
N ASP A 359 14.77 -6.75 -13.39
CA ASP A 359 14.31 -5.36 -13.32
C ASP A 359 14.01 -4.75 -14.70
N GLY A 360 14.66 -5.20 -15.77
CA GLY A 360 14.34 -4.75 -17.13
C GLY A 360 12.96 -5.22 -17.63
N GLY A 361 12.36 -6.23 -16.98
CA GLY A 361 11.03 -6.75 -17.29
C GLY A 361 9.91 -6.23 -16.39
N ILE A 362 10.23 -5.85 -15.15
CA ILE A 362 9.23 -5.45 -14.14
C ILE A 362 9.40 -4.03 -13.59
N ASN A 363 10.59 -3.42 -13.62
CA ASN A 363 10.77 -2.04 -13.18
C ASN A 363 10.50 -1.10 -14.37
N VAL A 364 9.52 -0.21 -14.22
CA VAL A 364 8.88 0.55 -15.31
C VAL A 364 9.02 2.06 -15.10
N PRO A 365 9.11 2.86 -16.19
CA PRO A 365 9.26 4.30 -16.07
C PRO A 365 7.98 4.90 -15.48
N THR A 366 8.09 5.61 -14.35
CA THR A 366 6.93 6.16 -13.65
C THR A 366 7.18 7.58 -13.14
N PHE A 367 6.20 8.47 -13.35
CA PHE A 367 6.14 9.78 -12.71
C PHE A 367 4.71 10.13 -12.28
N ALA A 368 4.60 11.02 -11.30
CA ALA A 368 3.37 11.69 -10.91
C ALA A 368 3.55 13.21 -10.99
N TYR A 369 2.61 13.90 -11.63
CA TYR A 369 2.57 15.36 -11.74
C TYR A 369 1.22 15.87 -11.25
N TRP A 370 1.23 16.86 -10.36
CA TRP A 370 0.04 17.54 -9.89
C TRP A 370 0.42 18.96 -9.48
N GLN A 371 0.14 19.92 -10.37
CA GLN A 371 0.60 21.30 -10.24
C GLN A 371 0.21 21.96 -8.90
N GLY A 372 -0.98 21.62 -8.37
CA GLY A 372 -1.49 22.18 -7.12
C GLY A 372 -1.04 21.48 -5.84
N ALA A 373 -0.37 20.32 -5.91
CA ALA A 373 -0.09 19.51 -4.71
C ALA A 373 1.31 18.88 -4.66
N ILE A 374 1.88 18.43 -5.79
CA ILE A 374 3.22 17.83 -5.82
C ILE A 374 4.26 18.93 -5.99
N ALA A 375 5.22 19.01 -5.07
CA ALA A 375 6.35 19.92 -5.22
C ALA A 375 7.18 19.56 -6.48
N PRO A 376 7.72 20.51 -7.25
CA PRO A 376 8.54 20.18 -8.40
C PRO A 376 9.86 19.48 -8.04
N GLY A 377 10.34 18.61 -8.94
CA GLY A 377 11.66 18.01 -8.89
C GLY A 377 11.85 16.93 -7.82
N GLN A 378 10.76 16.33 -7.31
CA GLN A 378 10.86 15.27 -6.31
C GLN A 378 11.31 13.95 -6.94
N VAL A 379 11.94 13.12 -6.12
CA VAL A 379 12.32 11.75 -6.45
C VAL A 379 11.91 10.87 -5.28
N SER A 380 11.22 9.79 -5.59
CA SER A 380 10.87 8.74 -4.64
C SER A 380 11.73 7.50 -4.92
N ASP A 381 12.40 7.03 -3.87
CA ASP A 381 13.13 5.76 -3.85
C ASP A 381 12.28 4.63 -3.25
N ARG A 382 11.01 4.92 -2.92
CA ARG A 382 10.08 3.92 -2.41
C ARG A 382 9.85 2.83 -3.44
N TYR A 383 9.84 1.58 -2.97
CA TYR A 383 9.38 0.44 -3.75
C TYR A 383 7.85 0.48 -3.87
N THR A 384 7.37 0.68 -5.10
CA THR A 384 5.94 0.69 -5.43
C THR A 384 5.65 -0.30 -6.53
N ASP A 385 4.43 -0.83 -6.60
CA ASP A 385 3.95 -1.53 -7.80
C ASP A 385 2.55 -1.08 -8.24
N LEU A 386 2.06 -1.61 -9.36
CA LEU A 386 0.76 -1.24 -9.91
C LEU A 386 -0.42 -1.48 -8.96
N SER A 387 -0.29 -2.36 -7.95
CA SER A 387 -1.35 -2.56 -6.96
C SER A 387 -1.53 -1.35 -6.04
N ASP A 388 -0.51 -0.49 -5.90
CA ASP A 388 -0.55 0.73 -5.07
C ASP A 388 -1.45 1.82 -5.67
N PHE A 389 -1.76 1.76 -6.97
CA PHE A 389 -2.53 2.80 -7.64
C PHE A 389 -3.98 2.86 -7.15
N MET A 390 -4.63 1.71 -6.99
CA MET A 390 -6.02 1.65 -6.50
C MET A 390 -6.17 2.31 -5.13
N PRO A 391 -5.48 1.87 -4.05
CA PRO A 391 -5.60 2.51 -2.75
C PRO A 391 -5.18 4.00 -2.78
N THR A 392 -4.22 4.39 -3.62
CA THR A 392 -3.87 5.81 -3.82
C THR A 392 -5.03 6.62 -4.38
N ALA A 393 -5.67 6.15 -5.45
CA ALA A 393 -6.80 6.83 -6.07
C ALA A 393 -8.01 6.90 -5.11
N LEU A 394 -8.26 5.84 -4.34
CA LEU A 394 -9.34 5.80 -3.36
C LEU A 394 -9.11 6.76 -2.20
N GLU A 395 -7.89 6.84 -1.67
CA GLU A 395 -7.54 7.79 -0.61
C GLU A 395 -7.70 9.25 -1.08
N LEU A 396 -7.28 9.56 -2.31
CA LEU A 396 -7.51 10.87 -2.93
C LEU A 396 -9.00 11.17 -3.15
N ALA A 397 -9.81 10.14 -3.44
CA ALA A 397 -11.25 10.24 -3.59
C ALA A 397 -12.01 10.31 -2.25
N GLY A 398 -11.31 10.11 -1.12
CA GLY A 398 -11.86 10.10 0.23
C GLY A 398 -12.71 8.86 0.54
N VAL A 399 -12.40 7.72 -0.10
CA VAL A 399 -13.07 6.43 0.14
C VAL A 399 -12.04 5.35 0.46
N ARG A 400 -12.48 4.22 1.03
CA ARG A 400 -11.64 3.05 1.28
C ARG A 400 -12.01 1.94 0.31
N GLY A 401 -11.00 1.16 -0.10
CA GLY A 401 -11.20 -0.06 -0.88
C GLY A 401 -11.46 -1.28 0.00
N PRO A 402 -11.42 -2.48 -0.59
CA PRO A 402 -11.52 -3.73 0.15
C PRO A 402 -10.48 -3.82 1.26
N VAL A 403 -10.81 -4.55 2.33
CA VAL A 403 -9.86 -4.78 3.43
C VAL A 403 -8.81 -5.80 3.00
N GLY A 404 -7.55 -5.54 3.34
CA GLY A 404 -6.44 -6.45 3.06
C GLY A 404 -5.85 -6.37 1.65
N MET A 405 -6.12 -5.31 0.88
CA MET A 405 -5.40 -5.03 -0.37
C MET A 405 -3.88 -5.11 -0.19
N ASP A 406 -3.18 -5.61 -1.21
CA ASP A 406 -1.72 -5.69 -1.19
C ASP A 406 -1.07 -4.35 -1.45
N GLY A 407 -1.70 -3.52 -2.28
CA GLY A 407 -1.26 -2.17 -2.54
C GLY A 407 -1.32 -1.28 -1.30
N VAL A 408 -0.42 -0.31 -1.23
CA VAL A 408 -0.36 0.71 -0.19
C VAL A 408 -0.38 2.08 -0.84
N SER A 409 -1.31 2.93 -0.40
CA SER A 409 -1.43 4.27 -0.94
C SER A 409 -0.13 5.08 -0.79
N ILE A 410 0.21 5.81 -1.85
CA ILE A 410 1.29 6.81 -1.87
C ILE A 410 0.77 8.24 -1.83
N ALA A 411 -0.53 8.46 -1.62
CA ALA A 411 -1.15 9.79 -1.70
C ALA A 411 -0.49 10.81 -0.75
N HIS A 412 -0.17 10.38 0.47
CA HIS A 412 0.53 11.20 1.47
C HIS A 412 1.98 11.52 1.09
N GLU A 413 2.65 10.63 0.35
CA GLU A 413 3.99 10.88 -0.18
C GLU A 413 3.96 11.90 -1.31
N LEU A 414 2.98 11.78 -2.23
CA LEU A 414 2.79 12.72 -3.34
C LEU A 414 2.64 14.17 -2.84
N ILE A 415 1.84 14.37 -1.78
CA ILE A 415 1.56 15.72 -1.23
C ILE A 415 2.52 16.14 -0.12
N GLY A 416 3.37 15.24 0.39
CA GLY A 416 4.30 15.51 1.48
C GLY A 416 3.63 15.78 2.83
N ALA A 417 2.46 15.19 3.10
CA ALA A 417 1.71 15.40 4.34
C ALA A 417 0.87 14.17 4.71
N GLY A 418 0.78 13.85 6.02
CA GLY A 418 0.03 12.72 6.56
C GLY A 418 0.87 11.46 6.80
N PRO A 419 0.24 10.36 7.26
CA PRO A 419 0.95 9.12 7.55
C PRO A 419 1.48 8.47 6.25
N ASN A 420 2.79 8.39 6.10
CA ASN A 420 3.42 7.75 4.95
C ASN A 420 3.66 6.26 5.20
N ARG A 421 2.59 5.46 5.14
CA ARG A 421 2.65 3.99 5.29
C ARG A 421 3.59 3.39 4.27
N GLN A 422 4.38 2.40 4.67
CA GLN A 422 5.31 1.68 3.79
C GLN A 422 4.88 0.22 3.63
N ARG A 423 5.21 -0.37 2.49
CA ARG A 423 5.05 -1.80 2.23
C ARG A 423 6.37 -2.52 2.55
N PRO A 424 6.37 -3.60 3.34
CA PRO A 424 7.60 -4.26 3.77
C PRO A 424 8.34 -5.04 2.66
N PHE A 425 7.65 -5.46 1.59
CA PHE A 425 8.23 -6.21 0.48
C PHE A 425 7.31 -6.22 -0.74
N LEU A 426 7.87 -6.40 -1.95
CA LEU A 426 7.11 -6.65 -3.19
C LEU A 426 7.17 -8.13 -3.61
N VAL A 427 6.11 -8.69 -4.20
CA VAL A 427 6.07 -10.08 -4.72
C VAL A 427 5.53 -10.09 -6.14
N PHE A 428 6.14 -10.91 -7.00
CA PHE A 428 5.78 -11.05 -8.41
C PHE A 428 5.81 -12.50 -8.87
N GLU A 429 4.84 -12.91 -9.68
CA GLU A 429 4.83 -14.21 -10.36
C GLU A 429 4.92 -14.08 -11.89
N GLN A 430 5.39 -15.15 -12.55
CA GLN A 430 5.40 -15.27 -14.01
C GLN A 430 5.14 -16.72 -14.45
N HIS A 431 4.04 -16.93 -15.17
CA HIS A 431 3.50 -18.24 -15.56
C HIS A 431 3.50 -18.56 -17.07
N GLU A 432 3.88 -17.63 -17.97
CA GLU A 432 3.87 -17.83 -19.43
C GLU A 432 5.07 -18.64 -19.97
N ARG A 433 6.23 -18.60 -19.31
CA ARG A 433 7.45 -19.28 -19.77
C ARG A 433 7.76 -20.50 -18.90
N ASP A 434 8.36 -20.23 -17.75
CA ASP A 434 8.77 -21.17 -16.72
C ASP A 434 8.29 -20.57 -15.41
N HIS A 435 7.44 -21.31 -14.69
CA HIS A 435 6.81 -20.82 -13.47
C HIS A 435 7.90 -20.38 -12.47
N ARG A 436 7.96 -19.08 -12.22
CA ARG A 436 8.97 -18.44 -11.37
C ARG A 436 8.32 -17.30 -10.58
N TRP A 437 8.92 -16.97 -9.44
CA TRP A 437 8.50 -15.83 -8.64
C TRP A 437 9.71 -15.05 -8.13
N ALA A 438 9.45 -13.80 -7.76
CA ALA A 438 10.43 -12.90 -7.17
C ALA A 438 9.84 -12.19 -5.95
N ILE A 439 10.70 -11.91 -4.97
CA ILE A 439 10.39 -11.03 -3.84
C ILE A 439 11.48 -9.97 -3.73
N ILE A 440 11.07 -8.73 -3.50
CA ILE A 440 11.94 -7.59 -3.23
C ILE A 440 11.71 -7.15 -1.79
N LYS A 441 12.76 -7.14 -0.96
CA LYS A 441 12.72 -6.71 0.44
C LYS A 441 14.09 -6.16 0.83
N ASP A 442 14.11 -5.09 1.63
CA ASP A 442 15.35 -4.47 2.14
C ASP A 442 16.42 -4.23 1.06
N ASP A 443 16.02 -3.69 -0.10
CA ASP A 443 16.84 -3.48 -1.30
C ASP A 443 17.50 -4.73 -1.90
N HIS A 444 17.04 -5.92 -1.51
CA HIS A 444 17.49 -7.18 -2.07
C HIS A 444 16.36 -7.86 -2.83
N LYS A 445 16.74 -8.67 -3.82
CA LYS A 445 15.78 -9.41 -4.64
C LYS A 445 16.15 -10.87 -4.72
N LEU A 446 15.21 -11.72 -4.34
CA LEU A 446 15.31 -13.16 -4.50
C LEU A 446 14.41 -13.59 -5.67
N ILE A 447 14.96 -14.35 -6.61
CA ILE A 447 14.21 -14.99 -7.70
C ILE A 447 14.32 -16.49 -7.53
N LYS A 448 13.18 -17.20 -7.52
CA LYS A 448 13.14 -18.67 -7.57
C LYS A 448 12.67 -19.12 -8.94
N TYR A 449 13.45 -20.01 -9.55
CA TYR A 449 13.17 -20.58 -10.86
C TYR A 449 12.45 -21.93 -10.75
N SER A 450 11.84 -22.37 -11.84
CA SER A 450 11.08 -23.63 -11.91
C SER A 450 11.92 -24.89 -11.61
N ASP A 451 13.24 -24.81 -11.75
CA ASP A 451 14.16 -25.90 -11.41
C ASP A 451 14.50 -25.96 -9.89
N GLY A 452 13.90 -25.06 -9.11
CA GLY A 452 14.12 -24.92 -7.66
C GLY A 452 15.35 -24.11 -7.29
N SER A 453 16.15 -23.65 -8.27
CA SER A 453 17.27 -22.75 -8.00
C SER A 453 16.77 -21.38 -7.54
N MET A 454 17.51 -20.80 -6.60
CA MET A 454 17.26 -19.45 -6.08
C MET A 454 18.47 -18.58 -6.35
N ARG A 455 18.22 -17.32 -6.73
CA ARG A 455 19.28 -16.33 -6.96
C ARG A 455 18.95 -15.04 -6.22
N LEU A 456 19.92 -14.53 -5.47
CA LEU A 456 19.79 -13.35 -4.63
C LEU A 456 20.66 -12.21 -5.18
N TYR A 457 20.11 -11.00 -5.25
CA TYR A 457 20.76 -9.79 -5.77
C TYR A 457 20.65 -8.64 -4.77
N ASP A 458 21.66 -7.77 -4.74
CA ASP A 458 21.68 -6.49 -4.03
C ASP A 458 21.37 -5.39 -5.06
N LEU A 459 20.19 -4.76 -4.96
CA LEU A 459 19.70 -3.82 -5.98
C LEU A 459 20.39 -2.45 -5.91
N ILE A 460 21.01 -2.10 -4.78
CA ILE A 460 21.73 -0.83 -4.62
C ILE A 460 23.11 -0.93 -5.27
N ASN A 461 23.85 -1.98 -4.96
CA ASN A 461 25.22 -2.15 -5.44
C ASN A 461 25.30 -2.84 -6.80
N ASP A 462 24.22 -3.50 -7.24
CA ASP A 462 24.11 -4.18 -8.52
C ASP A 462 22.73 -3.96 -9.17
N PRO A 463 22.39 -2.72 -9.58
CA PRO A 463 21.09 -2.40 -10.18
C PRO A 463 20.84 -3.06 -11.54
N GLY A 464 21.88 -3.64 -12.16
CA GLY A 464 21.79 -4.45 -13.37
C GLY A 464 21.64 -5.95 -13.11
N GLU A 465 21.64 -6.37 -11.83
CA GLU A 465 21.50 -7.75 -11.39
C GLU A 465 22.49 -8.71 -12.13
N ALA A 466 23.74 -8.26 -12.25
CA ALA A 466 24.82 -8.95 -12.95
C ALA A 466 25.55 -9.96 -12.05
N ASN A 467 25.55 -9.74 -10.73
CA ASN A 467 26.35 -10.47 -9.74
C ASN A 467 25.43 -11.07 -8.67
N GLU A 468 25.27 -12.39 -8.70
CA GLU A 468 24.53 -13.13 -7.67
C GLU A 468 25.31 -13.17 -6.34
N LEU A 469 24.63 -12.87 -5.23
CA LEU A 469 25.15 -13.06 -3.89
C LEU A 469 25.23 -14.55 -3.56
N SER A 470 26.39 -15.00 -3.08
CA SER A 470 26.60 -16.41 -2.80
C SER A 470 25.75 -16.87 -1.60
N LEU A 471 24.83 -17.82 -1.84
CA LEU A 471 24.06 -18.51 -0.80
C LEU A 471 24.89 -19.50 0.04
N ALA A 472 26.20 -19.64 -0.24
CA ALA A 472 27.12 -20.33 0.67
C ALA A 472 27.50 -19.47 1.88
N ASP A 473 27.31 -18.14 1.80
CA ASP A 473 27.42 -17.25 2.96
C ASP A 473 26.19 -17.41 3.86
N ALA A 474 26.42 -17.58 5.16
CA ALA A 474 25.35 -17.86 6.13
C ALA A 474 24.32 -16.72 6.23
N ARG A 475 24.73 -15.46 6.02
CA ARG A 475 23.81 -14.32 6.09
C ARG A 475 22.90 -14.27 4.86
N HIS A 476 23.47 -14.45 3.68
CA HIS A 476 22.68 -14.50 2.43
C HIS A 476 21.74 -15.71 2.42
N ALA A 477 22.17 -16.86 2.94
CA ALA A 477 21.31 -18.03 3.08
C ALA A 477 20.13 -17.78 4.04
N ALA A 478 20.37 -17.11 5.16
CA ALA A 478 19.31 -16.74 6.11
C ALA A 478 18.32 -15.74 5.47
N MET A 479 18.83 -14.72 4.78
CA MET A 479 18.00 -13.75 4.06
C MET A 479 17.15 -14.42 2.97
N ALA A 480 17.75 -15.29 2.15
CA ALA A 480 17.00 -16.02 1.13
C ALA A 480 15.91 -16.93 1.73
N ALA A 481 16.19 -17.56 2.88
CA ALA A 481 15.21 -18.38 3.59
C ALA A 481 14.05 -17.54 4.16
N GLU A 482 14.34 -16.36 4.72
CA GLU A 482 13.32 -15.40 5.17
C GLU A 482 12.44 -14.95 3.99
N PHE A 483 13.07 -14.50 2.91
CA PHE A 483 12.37 -14.01 1.71
C PHE A 483 11.49 -15.09 1.09
N GLN A 484 12.00 -16.33 1.03
CA GLN A 484 11.22 -17.47 0.58
C GLN A 484 10.03 -17.75 1.49
N ALA A 485 10.21 -17.68 2.82
CA ALA A 485 9.11 -17.89 3.76
C ALA A 485 8.01 -16.83 3.61
N ILE A 486 8.39 -15.57 3.42
CA ILE A 486 7.46 -14.48 3.16
C ILE A 486 6.71 -14.73 1.85
N ALA A 487 7.42 -15.00 0.76
CA ALA A 487 6.79 -15.23 -0.54
C ALA A 487 5.79 -16.40 -0.50
N ILE A 488 6.14 -17.53 0.15
CA ILE A 488 5.21 -18.66 0.32
C ILE A 488 3.97 -18.26 1.13
N ALA A 489 4.13 -17.39 2.12
CA ALA A 489 3.02 -16.83 2.90
C ALA A 489 2.19 -15.77 2.14
N GLU A 490 2.64 -15.33 0.96
CA GLU A 490 1.87 -14.53 -0.03
C GLU A 490 1.25 -15.43 -1.12
N GLY A 491 1.12 -16.73 -0.85
CA GLY A 491 0.49 -17.64 -1.78
C GLY A 491 1.32 -18.03 -3.00
N VAL A 492 2.57 -17.58 -3.13
CA VAL A 492 3.38 -17.96 -4.30
C VAL A 492 3.48 -19.49 -4.37
N GLU A 493 3.41 -20.03 -5.58
CA GLU A 493 3.37 -21.49 -5.88
C GLU A 493 2.03 -22.20 -5.60
N GLN A 494 1.01 -21.52 -5.09
CA GLN A 494 -0.32 -22.12 -4.91
C GLN A 494 -1.21 -22.05 -6.17
N GLY A 495 -0.81 -21.24 -7.16
CA GLY A 495 -1.60 -21.01 -8.39
C GLY A 495 -2.95 -20.36 -8.10
N ASP A 496 -3.93 -20.55 -8.99
CA ASP A 496 -5.27 -19.94 -8.89
C ASP A 496 -6.01 -20.21 -7.55
N ALA A 497 -5.59 -21.24 -6.81
CA ALA A 497 -6.18 -21.65 -5.53
C ALA A 497 -5.98 -20.64 -4.39
N TYR A 498 -5.06 -19.68 -4.52
CA TYR A 498 -4.81 -18.63 -3.52
C TYR A 498 -5.30 -17.24 -3.96
N THR A 499 -6.15 -17.19 -4.98
CA THR A 499 -6.88 -15.98 -5.34
C THR A 499 -7.66 -15.43 -4.15
N VAL A 500 -7.70 -14.10 -4.02
CA VAL A 500 -8.50 -13.44 -2.99
C VAL A 500 -9.98 -13.78 -3.09
N GLU A 501 -10.56 -14.12 -1.94
CA GLU A 501 -11.99 -14.36 -1.82
C GLU A 501 -12.64 -13.27 -0.98
N PHE A 502 -13.67 -12.61 -1.52
CA PHE A 502 -14.46 -11.63 -0.78
C PHE A 502 -15.54 -12.35 0.02
N ARG A 503 -15.54 -12.15 1.34
CA ARG A 503 -16.43 -12.88 2.25
C ARG A 503 -17.17 -11.89 3.13
N GLN A 504 -18.49 -11.96 3.11
CA GLN A 504 -19.35 -11.13 3.94
C GLN A 504 -19.99 -11.99 5.02
N TRP A 505 -20.10 -11.42 6.21
CA TRP A 505 -20.73 -12.07 7.35
C TRP A 505 -22.23 -12.26 7.15
N SER A 506 -22.70 -13.47 7.47
CA SER A 506 -24.10 -13.87 7.50
C SER A 506 -24.51 -14.46 8.85
N GLY A 507 -23.58 -14.55 9.81
CA GLY A 507 -23.84 -15.06 11.15
C GLY A 507 -24.73 -14.15 12.00
N GLY A 508 -25.33 -14.75 13.03
CA GLY A 508 -26.15 -14.07 14.02
C GLY A 508 -25.35 -13.52 15.20
N ASP A 509 -26.08 -12.86 16.10
CA ASP A 509 -25.56 -12.46 17.40
C ASP A 509 -25.16 -13.71 18.23
N GLY A 510 -23.95 -13.69 18.79
CA GLY A 510 -23.38 -14.80 19.57
C GLY A 510 -22.50 -15.76 18.78
N ASP A 511 -22.48 -15.68 17.45
CA ASP A 511 -21.80 -16.67 16.61
C ASP A 511 -20.27 -16.57 16.66
N GLU A 512 -19.61 -17.69 16.39
CA GLU A 512 -18.14 -17.76 16.32
C GLU A 512 -17.68 -17.37 14.90
N VAL A 513 -16.67 -16.49 14.82
CA VAL A 513 -16.09 -16.01 13.55
C VAL A 513 -15.58 -17.17 12.68
N ALA A 514 -15.07 -18.22 13.31
CA ALA A 514 -14.58 -19.44 12.65
C ALA A 514 -15.71 -20.36 12.12
N SER A 515 -16.99 -20.02 12.32
CA SER A 515 -18.11 -20.88 11.92
C SER A 515 -18.23 -20.96 10.40
N PRO A 516 -18.24 -22.17 9.81
CA PRO A 516 -18.32 -22.33 8.35
C PRO A 516 -19.57 -21.75 7.71
N ASP A 517 -20.68 -21.73 8.43
CA ASP A 517 -22.00 -21.32 7.91
C ASP A 517 -22.31 -19.83 8.18
N ALA A 518 -21.38 -19.08 8.78
CA ALA A 518 -21.55 -17.67 9.15
C ALA A 518 -21.03 -16.68 8.09
N TRP A 519 -20.73 -17.17 6.88
CA TRP A 519 -20.20 -16.37 5.76
C TRP A 519 -21.03 -16.60 4.49
N THR A 520 -20.96 -15.68 3.53
CA THR A 520 -21.69 -15.74 2.25
C THR A 520 -21.41 -16.96 1.39
N ALA A 521 -20.33 -17.71 1.67
CA ALA A 521 -20.09 -19.05 1.15
C ALA A 521 -19.64 -19.98 2.28
N PRO A 522 -20.08 -21.26 2.31
CA PRO A 522 -19.67 -22.19 3.35
C PRO A 522 -18.14 -22.40 3.38
N GLY A 523 -17.53 -22.19 4.54
CA GLY A 523 -16.09 -22.35 4.74
C GLY A 523 -15.61 -21.63 5.99
N THR A 524 -14.52 -22.11 6.60
CA THR A 524 -13.86 -21.39 7.67
C THR A 524 -13.00 -20.26 7.11
N PRO A 525 -12.80 -19.15 7.83
CA PRO A 525 -11.85 -18.10 7.44
C PRO A 525 -10.50 -18.65 6.96
N GLY A 526 -10.06 -18.19 5.79
CA GLY A 526 -8.82 -18.59 5.14
C GLY A 526 -7.91 -17.40 4.85
N GLU A 527 -6.60 -17.65 4.73
CA GLU A 527 -5.56 -16.62 4.61
C GLU A 527 -5.64 -15.76 3.34
N ASN A 528 -6.43 -16.18 2.34
CA ASN A 528 -6.74 -15.41 1.13
C ASN A 528 -8.07 -14.64 1.22
N TRP A 529 -8.73 -14.59 2.39
CA TRP A 529 -10.03 -13.92 2.53
C TRP A 529 -9.89 -12.43 2.79
N SER A 530 -10.59 -11.62 1.99
CA SER A 530 -11.00 -10.27 2.38
C SER A 530 -12.34 -10.39 3.11
N ALA A 531 -12.29 -10.48 4.44
CA ALA A 531 -13.42 -10.84 5.29
C ALA A 531 -14.05 -9.59 5.93
N VAL A 532 -15.34 -9.35 5.67
CA VAL A 532 -16.08 -8.21 6.20
C VAL A 532 -17.22 -8.69 7.10
N LEU A 533 -17.09 -8.37 8.38
CA LEU A 533 -18.07 -8.61 9.44
C LEU A 533 -18.95 -7.37 9.60
N ALA A 534 -19.99 -7.28 8.78
CA ALA A 534 -20.94 -6.17 8.78
C ALA A 534 -22.27 -6.57 9.43
N ASN A 535 -22.71 -5.84 10.45
CA ASN A 535 -24.05 -6.03 11.01
C ASN A 535 -25.10 -5.42 10.09
N GLN A 536 -25.95 -6.24 9.45
CA GLN A 536 -27.03 -5.76 8.58
C GLN A 536 -28.38 -5.60 9.31
N SER A 537 -28.42 -5.83 10.63
CA SER A 537 -29.63 -5.76 11.43
C SER A 537 -29.92 -4.32 11.94
N SER A 538 -30.95 -4.20 12.77
CA SER A 538 -31.35 -2.94 13.42
C SER A 538 -30.88 -2.81 14.87
N GLY A 539 -30.30 -3.87 15.45
CA GLY A 539 -29.81 -3.92 16.82
C GLY A 539 -28.33 -4.30 16.87
N PRO A 540 -27.66 -4.19 18.02
CA PRO A 540 -26.26 -4.55 18.16
C PRO A 540 -26.09 -6.08 18.06
N HIS A 541 -25.00 -6.51 17.42
CA HIS A 541 -24.58 -7.91 17.35
C HIS A 541 -23.15 -8.05 17.88
N THR A 542 -22.85 -9.18 18.54
CA THR A 542 -21.51 -9.56 18.97
C THR A 542 -21.13 -10.90 18.35
N ALA A 543 -19.96 -10.95 17.72
CA ALA A 543 -19.32 -12.19 17.25
C ALA A 543 -18.07 -12.48 18.08
N TYR A 544 -17.64 -13.75 18.12
CA TYR A 544 -16.54 -14.19 18.99
C TYR A 544 -15.42 -14.88 18.23
N VAL A 545 -14.19 -14.55 18.57
CA VAL A 545 -12.97 -15.26 18.17
C VAL A 545 -12.47 -16.07 19.36
N ARG A 546 -12.79 -17.36 19.38
CA ARG A 546 -12.41 -18.31 20.47
C ARG A 546 -11.28 -19.26 20.09
N SER A 547 -10.94 -19.25 18.82
CA SER A 547 -9.89 -20.04 18.20
C SER A 547 -9.17 -19.16 17.18
N ASN A 548 -7.95 -19.55 16.78
CA ASN A 548 -7.18 -18.76 15.83
C ASN A 548 -7.91 -18.64 14.50
N VAL A 549 -8.07 -17.40 14.05
CA VAL A 549 -8.67 -17.04 12.76
C VAL A 549 -7.59 -16.32 11.95
N ALA A 550 -7.38 -16.73 10.71
CA ALA A 550 -6.44 -16.08 9.81
C ALA A 550 -7.12 -15.73 8.49
N THR A 551 -6.93 -14.48 8.07
CA THR A 551 -7.48 -13.89 6.84
C THR A 551 -6.44 -12.97 6.20
N LEU A 552 -6.62 -12.64 4.92
CA LEU A 552 -5.79 -11.62 4.27
C LEU A 552 -6.10 -10.23 4.83
N GLY A 553 -7.40 -9.93 4.96
CA GLY A 553 -7.89 -8.73 5.60
C GLY A 553 -9.17 -9.02 6.39
N PHE A 554 -9.35 -8.31 7.50
CA PHE A 554 -10.52 -8.47 8.36
C PHE A 554 -11.11 -7.10 8.71
N GLU A 555 -12.36 -6.85 8.34
CA GLU A 555 -13.09 -5.64 8.69
C GLU A 555 -14.25 -5.95 9.63
N VAL A 556 -14.45 -5.13 10.66
CA VAL A 556 -15.67 -5.10 11.47
C VAL A 556 -16.40 -3.77 11.29
N ARG A 557 -17.70 -3.80 11.00
CA ARG A 557 -18.50 -2.59 10.71
C ARG A 557 -19.94 -2.69 11.21
N GLY A 558 -20.42 -1.64 11.86
CA GLY A 558 -21.83 -1.51 12.24
C GLY A 558 -22.66 -0.78 11.17
N ASN A 559 -23.98 -0.89 11.25
CA ASN A 559 -24.92 -0.18 10.37
C ASN A 559 -25.45 1.13 11.00
N GLY A 560 -24.98 1.46 12.21
CA GLY A 560 -25.35 2.66 12.93
C GLY A 560 -25.00 2.58 14.42
N PRO A 561 -25.15 3.70 15.16
CA PRO A 561 -24.81 3.74 16.59
C PRO A 561 -25.71 2.85 17.47
N GLY A 562 -26.91 2.49 17.00
CA GLY A 562 -27.78 1.51 17.65
C GLY A 562 -27.71 0.09 17.07
N ALA A 563 -26.88 -0.10 16.04
CA ALA A 563 -26.73 -1.35 15.29
C ALA A 563 -25.23 -1.62 15.05
N THR A 564 -24.47 -1.66 16.16
CA THR A 564 -23.04 -1.91 16.15
C THR A 564 -22.73 -3.37 15.79
N GLN A 565 -21.55 -3.63 15.24
CA GLN A 565 -20.99 -4.98 15.17
C GLN A 565 -19.79 -5.04 16.11
N GLU A 566 -19.87 -5.86 17.14
CA GLU A 566 -18.74 -6.16 18.02
C GLU A 566 -18.08 -7.48 17.61
N VAL A 567 -16.76 -7.53 17.67
CA VAL A 567 -15.97 -8.75 17.62
C VAL A 567 -15.16 -8.84 18.92
N ARG A 568 -15.40 -9.89 19.70
CA ARG A 568 -14.67 -10.18 20.94
C ARG A 568 -13.58 -11.21 20.69
N VAL A 569 -12.32 -10.86 20.98
CA VAL A 569 -11.17 -11.76 20.85
C VAL A 569 -10.82 -12.31 22.23
N GLU A 570 -11.23 -13.55 22.49
CA GLU A 570 -11.09 -14.20 23.80
C GLU A 570 -9.64 -14.63 24.09
N SER A 571 -9.34 -14.82 25.37
CA SER A 571 -8.02 -15.16 25.86
C SER A 571 -7.44 -16.41 25.18
N GLY A 572 -6.22 -16.25 24.65
CA GLY A 572 -5.51 -17.31 23.94
C GLY A 572 -5.89 -17.49 22.47
N ALA A 573 -6.89 -16.77 21.96
CA ALA A 573 -7.22 -16.73 20.54
C ALA A 573 -6.46 -15.59 19.82
N ILE A 574 -6.14 -15.82 18.55
CA ILE A 574 -5.50 -14.84 17.67
C ILE A 574 -6.41 -14.55 16.48
N LEU A 575 -6.77 -13.28 16.29
CA LEU A 575 -7.40 -12.77 15.06
C LEU A 575 -6.32 -12.16 14.17
N THR A 576 -6.03 -12.82 13.04
CA THR A 576 -5.05 -12.33 12.06
C THR A 576 -5.78 -11.78 10.83
N GLY A 577 -5.59 -10.48 10.59
CA GLY A 577 -5.81 -9.84 9.28
C GLY A 577 -4.45 -9.50 8.71
N ARG A 578 -3.92 -10.39 7.87
CA ARG A 578 -2.52 -10.42 7.49
C ARG A 578 -2.03 -9.05 6.99
N ASN A 579 -2.72 -8.47 6.02
CA ASN A 579 -2.43 -7.15 5.48
C ASN A 579 -3.13 -6.03 6.25
N GLU A 580 -4.31 -6.28 6.82
CA GLU A 580 -5.07 -5.24 7.52
C GLU A 580 -6.12 -5.86 8.44
N VAL A 581 -6.20 -5.33 9.66
CA VAL A 581 -7.42 -5.42 10.47
C VAL A 581 -8.03 -4.02 10.54
N ARG A 582 -9.31 -3.89 10.19
CA ARG A 582 -10.01 -2.60 10.10
C ARG A 582 -11.23 -2.59 11.01
N VAL A 583 -11.25 -1.66 11.94
CA VAL A 583 -12.42 -1.31 12.75
C VAL A 583 -13.08 -0.10 12.11
N SER A 584 -14.11 -0.35 11.31
CA SER A 584 -14.84 0.67 10.56
C SER A 584 -15.88 1.38 11.44
N GLU A 585 -16.58 2.37 10.88
CA GLU A 585 -17.66 3.09 11.54
C GLU A 585 -18.67 2.15 12.22
N HIS A 586 -18.91 2.39 13.52
CA HIS A 586 -19.77 1.59 14.39
C HIS A 586 -19.38 0.10 14.54
N GLY A 587 -18.20 -0.27 14.04
CA GLY A 587 -17.53 -1.52 14.37
C GLY A 587 -16.83 -1.38 15.73
N LEU A 588 -16.88 -2.44 16.52
CA LEU A 588 -16.23 -2.54 17.81
C LEU A 588 -15.34 -3.78 17.80
N LEU A 589 -14.07 -3.62 18.16
CA LEU A 589 -13.14 -4.73 18.37
C LEU A 589 -12.75 -4.73 19.84
N HIS A 590 -13.14 -5.77 20.55
CA HIS A 590 -12.94 -5.87 21.99
C HIS A 590 -12.00 -7.03 22.31
N LEU A 591 -10.91 -6.73 23.02
CA LEU A 591 -9.94 -7.72 23.47
C LEU A 591 -10.34 -8.22 24.86
N ASP A 592 -10.45 -9.54 25.02
CA ASP A 592 -10.72 -10.21 26.30
C ASP A 592 -9.56 -11.16 26.63
N GLY A 593 -8.36 -10.58 26.70
CA GLY A 593 -7.07 -11.26 26.83
C GLY A 593 -6.52 -11.87 25.53
N GLY A 594 -7.20 -11.67 24.40
CA GLY A 594 -6.79 -12.18 23.08
C GLY A 594 -5.76 -11.32 22.35
N THR A 595 -5.33 -11.80 21.17
CA THR A 595 -4.39 -11.09 20.30
C THR A 595 -5.02 -10.75 18.96
N VAL A 596 -4.81 -9.54 18.48
CA VAL A 596 -5.01 -9.16 17.08
C VAL A 596 -3.66 -9.02 16.41
N ALA A 597 -3.46 -9.59 15.22
CA ALA A 597 -2.18 -9.60 14.54
C ALA A 597 -2.29 -9.16 13.07
N SER A 598 -1.29 -8.41 12.61
CA SER A 598 -1.11 -8.04 11.21
C SER A 598 0.38 -7.90 10.91
N VAL A 599 0.82 -8.21 9.68
CA VAL A 599 2.19 -7.90 9.26
C VAL A 599 2.34 -6.44 8.80
N ARG A 600 1.22 -5.71 8.79
CA ARG A 600 1.14 -4.30 8.41
C ARG A 600 0.51 -3.54 9.58
N TRP A 601 -0.80 -3.37 9.58
CA TRP A 601 -1.44 -2.49 10.57
C TRP A 601 -2.87 -2.89 10.94
N LEU A 602 -3.29 -2.31 12.06
CA LEU A 602 -4.68 -2.18 12.47
C LEU A 602 -5.14 -0.72 12.29
N ASP A 603 -6.24 -0.55 11.56
CA ASP A 603 -6.93 0.74 11.40
C ASP A 603 -8.13 0.82 12.34
N VAL A 604 -8.18 1.82 13.21
CA VAL A 604 -9.40 2.21 13.94
C VAL A 604 -9.96 3.46 13.29
N LEU A 605 -10.97 3.31 12.42
CA LEU A 605 -11.54 4.42 11.69
C LEU A 605 -12.45 5.28 12.57
N GLN A 606 -12.79 6.48 12.10
CA GLN A 606 -13.70 7.38 12.81
C GLN A 606 -15.01 6.65 13.17
N HIS A 607 -15.47 6.82 14.41
CA HIS A 607 -16.63 6.11 14.99
C HIS A 607 -16.47 4.59 15.16
N GLY A 608 -15.31 4.02 14.85
CA GLY A 608 -14.90 2.68 15.29
C GLY A 608 -14.25 2.73 16.67
N GLU A 609 -14.23 1.60 17.36
CA GLU A 609 -13.63 1.46 18.70
C GLU A 609 -12.80 0.17 18.85
N LEU A 610 -11.57 0.32 19.35
CA LEU A 610 -10.79 -0.79 19.91
C LEU A 610 -10.85 -0.68 21.44
N SER A 611 -11.27 -1.73 22.12
CA SER A 611 -11.42 -1.72 23.58
C SER A 611 -11.04 -3.02 24.29
N GLY A 612 -11.11 -3.00 25.62
CA GLY A 612 -10.83 -4.16 26.47
C GLY A 612 -9.34 -4.29 26.79
N ALA A 613 -8.86 -5.52 26.92
CA ALA A 613 -7.51 -5.84 27.34
C ALA A 613 -6.90 -6.96 26.50
N GLY A 614 -5.66 -6.79 26.04
CA GLY A 614 -5.00 -7.77 25.19
C GLY A 614 -3.85 -7.19 24.39
N THR A 615 -3.47 -7.89 23.32
CA THR A 615 -2.33 -7.51 22.47
C THR A 615 -2.76 -7.20 21.05
N VAL A 616 -2.24 -6.13 20.48
CA VAL A 616 -2.26 -5.82 19.05
C VAL A 616 -0.82 -5.95 18.54
N ALA A 617 -0.52 -7.03 17.84
CA ALA A 617 0.77 -7.28 17.19
C ALA A 617 0.76 -6.70 15.78
N ALA A 618 0.78 -5.36 15.69
CA ALA A 618 0.80 -4.58 14.45
C ALA A 618 1.06 -3.09 14.78
N ASP A 619 1.38 -2.29 13.75
CA ASP A 619 1.22 -0.84 13.86
C ASP A 619 -0.26 -0.47 13.97
N VAL A 620 -0.59 0.58 14.72
CA VAL A 620 -1.98 1.01 14.93
C VAL A 620 -2.16 2.45 14.46
N TYR A 621 -3.16 2.66 13.59
CA TYR A 621 -3.59 3.97 13.13
C TYR A 621 -4.99 4.29 13.68
N ASN A 622 -5.05 5.25 14.60
CA ASN A 622 -6.26 5.62 15.31
C ASN A 622 -6.87 6.94 14.80
N PHE A 623 -7.99 6.81 14.10
CA PHE A 623 -8.91 7.88 13.70
C PHE A 623 -10.21 7.87 14.53
N GLY A 624 -10.48 6.79 15.24
CA GLY A 624 -11.64 6.56 16.08
C GLY A 624 -11.32 6.66 17.57
N THR A 625 -11.72 5.64 18.33
CA THR A 625 -11.47 5.58 19.78
C THR A 625 -10.68 4.32 20.15
N ILE A 626 -9.64 4.49 20.95
CA ILE A 626 -9.04 3.40 21.72
C ILE A 626 -9.42 3.62 23.17
N ALA A 627 -10.02 2.60 23.77
CA ALA A 627 -10.47 2.60 25.15
C ALA A 627 -10.09 1.26 25.79
N PRO A 628 -8.87 1.11 26.36
CA PRO A 628 -8.60 -0.05 27.21
C PRO A 628 -9.75 -0.12 28.23
N GLY A 629 -10.38 -1.27 28.49
CA GLY A 629 -11.66 -1.30 29.23
C GLY A 629 -11.62 -2.24 30.44
N GLU A 630 -12.73 -2.28 31.20
CA GLU A 630 -12.90 -3.13 32.40
C GLU A 630 -12.65 -4.64 32.11
N ASP A 631 -11.51 -5.15 32.57
CA ASP A 631 -11.15 -6.57 32.58
C ASP A 631 -11.49 -7.21 33.94
N PRO A 632 -12.43 -8.18 34.00
CA PRO A 632 -12.73 -8.91 35.24
C PRO A 632 -11.57 -9.81 35.73
N THR A 633 -10.51 -10.00 34.93
CA THR A 633 -9.33 -10.83 35.23
C THR A 633 -8.12 -10.06 35.75
N GLY A 634 -8.18 -8.72 35.76
CA GLY A 634 -7.23 -7.85 36.46
C GLY A 634 -6.13 -7.23 35.61
N THR A 635 -6.36 -7.02 34.31
CA THR A 635 -5.47 -6.27 33.40
C THR A 635 -6.26 -5.32 32.47
N ASP A 636 -6.47 -4.05 32.82
CA ASP A 636 -7.09 -3.03 31.94
C ASP A 636 -6.05 -2.43 30.97
N LEU A 637 -5.39 -3.29 30.19
CA LEU A 637 -4.21 -2.93 29.39
C LEU A 637 -4.35 -3.38 27.93
N ILE A 638 -4.24 -2.42 27.00
CA ILE A 638 -3.98 -2.71 25.59
C ILE A 638 -2.48 -2.56 25.33
N ARG A 639 -1.88 -3.62 24.78
CA ARG A 639 -0.47 -3.65 24.36
C ARG A 639 -0.37 -3.60 22.85
N ILE A 640 0.29 -2.60 22.29
CA ILE A 640 0.63 -2.47 20.87
C ILE A 640 2.09 -2.88 20.67
N GLU A 641 2.32 -3.96 19.94
CA GLU A 641 3.64 -4.42 19.52
C GLU A 641 3.99 -3.86 18.13
N GLY A 642 4.16 -2.55 18.07
CA GLY A 642 4.39 -1.77 16.86
C GLY A 642 4.39 -0.27 17.19
N ASP A 643 4.26 0.56 16.18
CA ASP A 643 4.07 2.00 16.33
C ASP A 643 2.58 2.35 16.53
N TYR A 644 2.32 3.43 17.26
CA TYR A 644 1.00 4.00 17.50
C TYR A 644 0.88 5.39 16.88
N PHE A 645 -0.09 5.56 15.97
CA PHE A 645 -0.37 6.84 15.32
C PHE A 645 -1.80 7.27 15.66
N GLN A 646 -1.95 8.25 16.56
CA GLN A 646 -3.23 8.92 16.77
C GLN A 646 -3.34 10.13 15.84
N THR A 647 -4.41 10.18 15.06
CA THR A 647 -4.68 11.31 14.17
C THR A 647 -5.47 12.40 14.88
N SER A 648 -5.68 13.55 14.22
CA SER A 648 -6.41 14.68 14.79
C SER A 648 -7.88 14.39 15.11
N THR A 649 -8.48 13.34 14.53
CA THR A 649 -9.83 12.88 14.86
C THR A 649 -9.83 11.78 15.92
N GLY A 650 -8.68 11.15 16.14
CA GLY A 650 -8.53 10.04 17.06
C GLY A 650 -8.68 10.45 18.52
N ARG A 651 -9.04 9.46 19.33
CA ARG A 651 -9.23 9.60 20.76
C ARG A 651 -8.62 8.42 21.50
N LEU A 652 -7.89 8.72 22.56
CA LEU A 652 -7.56 7.78 23.62
C LEU A 652 -8.47 8.08 24.81
N ARG A 653 -9.25 7.09 25.26
CA ARG A 653 -10.09 7.19 26.45
C ARG A 653 -9.52 6.30 27.53
N VAL A 654 -9.42 6.86 28.74
CA VAL A 654 -8.84 6.20 29.91
C VAL A 654 -9.70 6.47 31.14
N GLU A 655 -10.12 5.41 31.81
CA GLU A 655 -10.81 5.44 33.09
C GLU A 655 -9.82 5.15 34.23
N VAL A 656 -9.96 5.92 35.32
CA VAL A 656 -9.18 5.76 36.54
C VAL A 656 -10.13 5.50 37.72
N ALA A 657 -9.91 4.39 38.40
CA ALA A 657 -10.67 3.90 39.56
C ALA A 657 -9.80 3.67 40.82
N GLY A 658 -8.49 3.86 40.73
CA GLY A 658 -7.52 3.67 41.81
C GLY A 658 -6.08 3.87 41.34
N LEU A 659 -5.11 3.48 42.16
CA LEU A 659 -3.68 3.82 41.96
C LEU A 659 -2.85 2.72 41.29
N THR A 660 -3.42 1.54 41.06
CA THR A 660 -2.68 0.39 40.50
C THR A 660 -2.92 0.29 39.00
N GLY A 661 -1.88 0.56 38.20
CA GLY A 661 -1.95 0.56 36.74
C GLY A 661 -2.29 -0.81 36.17
N GLY A 662 -3.19 -0.83 35.20
CA GLY A 662 -3.71 -2.05 34.60
C GLY A 662 -4.61 -2.85 35.54
N GLN A 663 -4.91 -2.40 36.75
CA GLN A 663 -5.85 -3.11 37.65
C GLN A 663 -6.97 -2.22 38.16
N GLN A 664 -6.65 -0.95 38.33
CA GLN A 664 -7.54 0.07 38.84
C GLN A 664 -7.56 1.29 37.93
N PHE A 665 -6.78 1.30 36.85
CA PHE A 665 -6.89 2.29 35.80
C PHE A 665 -6.37 1.74 34.49
N GLU A 666 -7.00 2.21 33.42
CA GLU A 666 -6.79 1.79 32.05
C GLU A 666 -5.44 2.30 31.51
N GLN A 667 -4.77 1.50 30.69
CA GLN A 667 -3.45 1.83 30.16
C GLN A 667 -3.26 1.43 28.69
N LEU A 668 -2.46 2.23 27.98
CA LEU A 668 -1.95 1.89 26.64
C LEU A 668 -0.43 1.74 26.69
N ALA A 669 0.09 0.56 26.34
CA ALA A 669 1.52 0.32 26.21
C ALA A 669 1.89 0.09 24.73
N VAL A 670 2.90 0.80 24.24
CA VAL A 670 3.37 0.78 22.86
C VAL A 670 4.86 0.42 22.85
N THR A 671 5.27 -0.62 22.12
CA THR A 671 6.69 -0.99 22.06
C THR A 671 7.50 -0.06 21.15
N GLY A 672 6.86 0.48 20.10
CA GLY A 672 7.43 1.42 19.15
C GLY A 672 7.18 2.89 19.53
N ALA A 673 7.16 3.76 18.53
CA ALA A 673 6.89 5.18 18.70
C ALA A 673 5.38 5.46 18.82
N ALA A 674 5.00 6.41 19.68
CA ALA A 674 3.67 6.96 19.79
C ALA A 674 3.66 8.39 19.25
N THR A 675 3.01 8.58 18.09
CA THR A 675 2.72 9.90 17.52
C THR A 675 1.31 10.31 17.94
N LEU A 676 1.21 11.33 18.79
CA LEU A 676 -0.05 11.75 19.41
C LEU A 676 -0.61 13.02 18.75
N ALA A 677 -1.90 13.01 18.44
CA ALA A 677 -2.71 14.15 18.04
C ALA A 677 -4.14 13.95 18.57
N GLY A 678 -5.09 14.81 18.25
CA GLY A 678 -6.50 14.62 18.63
C GLY A 678 -6.72 14.68 20.15
N ALA A 679 -7.60 13.83 20.67
CA ALA A 679 -8.06 13.93 22.06
C ALA A 679 -7.52 12.84 23.00
N LEU A 680 -7.22 13.24 24.24
CA LEU A 680 -7.15 12.36 25.41
C LEU A 680 -8.34 12.66 26.32
N ASP A 681 -9.13 11.63 26.60
CA ASP A 681 -10.27 11.69 27.51
C ASP A 681 -9.99 10.89 28.77
N VAL A 682 -9.97 11.57 29.90
CA VAL A 682 -9.86 10.92 31.21
C VAL A 682 -11.23 10.92 31.88
N ALA A 683 -11.63 9.78 32.43
CA ALA A 683 -12.80 9.63 33.28
C ALA A 683 -12.41 9.03 34.62
N PHE A 684 -13.18 9.32 35.67
CA PHE A 684 -13.05 8.68 36.98
C PHE A 684 -14.24 7.79 37.26
N ALA A 685 -13.96 6.58 37.73
CA ALA A 685 -14.99 5.66 38.17
C ALA A 685 -15.78 6.27 39.33
N SER A 686 -17.05 5.87 39.44
CA SER A 686 -17.97 6.44 40.44
C SER A 686 -17.42 6.29 41.87
N GLY A 687 -17.20 7.42 42.54
CA GLY A 687 -16.71 7.47 43.92
C GLY A 687 -15.18 7.48 44.07
N PHE A 688 -14.43 7.43 42.98
CA PHE A 688 -12.99 7.70 42.98
C PHE A 688 -12.73 9.20 42.73
N GLU A 689 -11.95 9.81 43.60
CA GLU A 689 -11.35 11.13 43.36
C GLU A 689 -9.85 11.02 43.72
N PRO A 690 -8.94 11.37 42.79
CA PRO A 690 -7.52 11.41 43.11
C PRO A 690 -7.23 12.51 44.13
N VAL A 691 -6.21 12.29 44.94
CA VAL A 691 -5.71 13.26 45.92
C VAL A 691 -4.40 13.89 45.47
N ASP A 692 -4.03 14.99 46.11
CA ASP A 692 -2.74 15.66 45.88
C ASP A 692 -1.57 14.67 46.03
N GLY A 693 -0.75 14.56 44.99
CA GLY A 693 0.37 13.62 44.88
C GLY A 693 0.07 12.32 44.11
N ASP A 694 -1.19 12.05 43.75
CA ASP A 694 -1.52 10.89 42.91
C ASP A 694 -1.06 11.12 41.45
N PHE A 695 -0.54 10.06 40.84
CA PHE A 695 -0.11 10.06 39.45
C PHE A 695 -0.54 8.76 38.76
N PHE A 696 -0.83 8.86 37.45
CA PHE A 696 -1.39 7.78 36.66
C PHE A 696 -0.71 7.77 35.28
N PRO A 697 0.28 6.91 35.05
CA PRO A 697 0.90 6.78 33.74
C PRO A 697 -0.08 6.08 32.78
N LEU A 698 -0.75 6.88 31.95
CA LEU A 698 -1.86 6.44 31.09
C LEU A 698 -1.35 5.81 29.79
N LEU A 699 -0.23 6.33 29.27
CA LEU A 699 0.41 5.82 28.07
C LEU A 699 1.91 5.66 28.30
N LEU A 700 2.44 4.55 27.79
CA LEU A 700 3.85 4.24 27.74
C LEU A 700 4.23 3.90 26.30
N ALA A 701 5.34 4.46 25.81
CA ALA A 701 5.86 4.16 24.48
C ALA A 701 7.37 3.96 24.47
N GLY A 702 7.87 3.27 23.43
CA GLY A 702 9.30 3.26 23.11
C GLY A 702 9.84 4.67 22.84
N GLU A 703 9.00 5.54 22.27
CA GLU A 703 9.23 6.98 22.14
C GLU A 703 7.89 7.73 22.04
N VAL A 704 7.74 8.91 22.66
CA VAL A 704 6.57 9.79 22.51
C VAL A 704 7.00 11.02 21.72
N LEU A 705 6.47 11.16 20.49
CA LEU A 705 6.95 12.18 19.54
C LEU A 705 6.15 13.50 19.59
N GLN A 706 4.92 13.47 20.07
CA GLN A 706 3.98 14.61 20.07
C GLN A 706 3.06 14.56 21.31
N SER A 707 2.30 15.62 21.54
CA SER A 707 1.28 15.70 22.59
C SER A 707 -0.13 15.67 22.01
N PHE A 708 -1.13 15.30 22.81
CA PHE A 708 -2.54 15.41 22.42
C PHE A 708 -2.92 16.86 22.13
N ASP A 709 -3.74 17.09 21.10
CA ASP A 709 -4.24 18.44 20.74
C ASP A 709 -5.25 18.95 21.77
N THR A 710 -6.01 18.04 22.40
CA THR A 710 -7.00 18.34 23.43
C THR A 710 -6.95 17.31 24.54
N VAL A 711 -6.96 17.78 25.79
CA VAL A 711 -7.06 16.93 26.97
C VAL A 711 -8.36 17.26 27.70
N VAL A 712 -9.22 16.25 27.87
CA VAL A 712 -10.50 16.35 28.58
C VAL A 712 -10.33 15.69 29.95
N LEU A 713 -10.33 16.51 30.99
CA LEU A 713 -10.18 16.06 32.38
C LEU A 713 -11.48 16.24 33.16
N PRO A 714 -11.82 15.31 34.07
CA PRO A 714 -12.94 15.46 34.97
C PRO A 714 -12.66 16.57 36.00
N SER A 715 -13.72 17.17 36.55
CA SER A 715 -13.56 18.10 37.67
C SER A 715 -13.46 17.33 38.98
N ILE A 716 -12.52 17.71 39.85
CA ILE A 716 -12.36 17.16 41.20
C ILE A 716 -12.65 18.18 42.28
N SER A 717 -13.03 17.71 43.47
CA SER A 717 -13.30 18.57 44.61
C SER A 717 -12.00 19.00 45.31
N GLY A 718 -12.06 19.97 46.22
CA GLY A 718 -10.93 20.28 47.12
C GLY A 718 -9.81 21.17 46.57
N GLY A 719 -9.88 21.63 45.32
CA GLY A 719 -8.91 22.58 44.76
C GLY A 719 -7.59 21.97 44.31
N VAL A 720 -7.52 20.64 44.20
CA VAL A 720 -6.42 19.92 43.54
C VAL A 720 -6.55 20.13 42.03
N GLU A 721 -5.46 20.50 41.38
CA GLU A 721 -5.42 20.72 39.92
C GLU A 721 -5.00 19.41 39.23
N LEU A 722 -5.69 19.05 38.15
CA LEU A 722 -5.30 17.93 37.30
C LEU A 722 -4.53 18.45 36.09
N SER A 723 -3.42 17.79 35.78
CA SER A 723 -2.63 18.09 34.59
C SER A 723 -2.14 16.80 33.91
N VAL A 724 -1.92 16.86 32.60
CA VAL A 724 -1.26 15.79 31.86
C VAL A 724 0.14 16.24 31.50
N GLN A 725 1.12 15.40 31.81
CA GLN A 725 2.53 15.65 31.59
C GLN A 725 3.10 14.59 30.65
N TYR A 726 4.15 14.98 29.93
CA TYR A 726 4.76 14.18 28.87
C TYR A 726 6.26 14.08 29.12
N THR A 727 6.82 12.90 28.92
CA THR A 727 8.25 12.73 28.62
C THR A 727 8.45 12.08 27.26
N ASP A 728 9.70 11.80 26.90
CA ASP A 728 10.05 11.02 25.73
C ASP A 728 9.47 9.59 25.76
N ARG A 729 8.89 9.13 26.87
CA ARG A 729 8.34 7.76 27.01
C ARG A 729 6.98 7.65 27.68
N LEU A 730 6.58 8.63 28.48
CA LEU A 730 5.39 8.56 29.32
C LEU A 730 4.41 9.68 29.01
N VAL A 731 3.11 9.35 29.08
CA VAL A 731 2.04 10.33 29.30
C VAL A 731 1.40 10.03 30.64
N VAL A 732 1.45 11.01 31.55
CA VAL A 732 1.04 10.84 32.95
C VAL A 732 -0.02 11.87 33.31
N LEU A 733 -1.15 11.41 33.84
CA LEU A 733 -2.09 12.27 34.55
C LEU A 733 -1.61 12.47 35.98
N VAL A 734 -1.64 13.70 36.46
CA VAL A 734 -1.15 14.06 37.79
C VAL A 734 -2.19 14.91 38.51
N ALA A 735 -2.40 14.61 39.79
CA ALA A 735 -3.22 15.40 40.70
C ALA A 735 -2.32 16.20 41.65
N GLY A 736 -2.30 17.52 41.48
CA GLY A 736 -1.49 18.45 42.27
C GLY A 736 -0.29 19.06 41.55
N ASP A 737 0.53 19.77 42.32
CA ASP A 737 1.72 20.48 41.84
C ASP A 737 2.93 19.53 41.78
N TRP A 738 3.01 18.74 40.71
CA TRP A 738 4.11 17.81 40.48
C TRP A 738 4.77 18.06 39.12
N THR A 739 5.99 17.57 38.92
CA THR A 739 6.70 17.68 37.63
C THR A 739 7.36 16.35 37.31
N LEU A 740 6.98 15.78 36.18
CA LEU A 740 7.52 14.56 35.61
C LEU A 740 8.95 14.81 35.10
N ILE A 741 9.88 13.95 35.47
CA ILE A 741 11.30 14.03 35.07
C ILE A 741 11.71 12.72 34.41
N ASP A 742 12.40 12.78 33.28
CA ASP A 742 12.97 11.58 32.65
C ASP A 742 13.93 10.87 33.60
N GLY A 743 13.83 9.54 33.66
CA GLY A 743 14.64 8.71 34.55
C GLY A 743 14.22 8.74 36.02
N ASP A 744 13.16 9.46 36.39
CA ASP A 744 12.49 9.35 37.69
C ASP A 744 11.74 8.00 37.73
N VAL A 745 12.44 6.95 38.16
CA VAL A 745 11.97 5.56 38.12
C VAL A 745 10.90 5.35 39.17
N ASN A 746 11.03 5.98 40.34
CA ASN A 746 10.07 5.79 41.43
C ASN A 746 8.88 6.76 41.36
N LEU A 747 8.90 7.70 40.40
CA LEU A 747 7.88 8.72 40.13
C LEU A 747 7.63 9.61 41.35
N ASP A 748 8.69 9.92 42.12
CA ASP A 748 8.60 10.78 43.31
C ASP A 748 8.75 12.29 43.02
N GLY A 749 8.98 12.66 41.75
CA GLY A 749 9.13 14.03 41.28
C GLY A 749 10.54 14.59 41.44
N ALA A 750 11.50 13.74 41.77
CA ALA A 750 12.89 14.16 41.94
C ALA A 750 13.84 13.11 41.40
N LEU A 751 14.59 13.44 40.35
CA LEU A 751 15.69 12.60 39.88
C LEU A 751 16.83 12.55 40.92
N ASN A 752 16.93 11.45 41.67
CA ASN A 752 17.77 11.34 42.85
C ASN A 752 18.22 9.88 43.15
N GLN A 753 18.96 9.66 44.25
CA GLN A 753 19.50 8.33 44.58
C GLN A 753 18.40 7.25 44.76
N ALA A 754 17.18 7.64 45.14
CA ALA A 754 16.05 6.74 45.25
C ALA A 754 15.65 6.11 43.90
N ASP A 755 15.83 6.82 42.78
CA ASP A 755 15.63 6.26 41.43
C ASP A 755 16.65 5.20 41.10
N VAL A 756 17.91 5.46 41.47
CA VAL A 756 18.99 4.49 41.31
C VAL A 756 18.69 3.26 42.16
N ASP A 757 18.19 3.44 43.38
CA ASP A 757 17.85 2.34 44.27
C ASP A 757 16.62 1.55 43.77
N ALA A 758 15.61 2.23 43.21
CA ALA A 758 14.46 1.61 42.56
C ALA A 758 14.87 0.81 41.32
N PHE A 759 15.74 1.39 40.49
CA PHE A 759 16.35 0.72 39.35
C PHE A 759 17.17 -0.51 39.75
N ILE A 760 17.95 -0.44 40.84
CA ILE A 760 18.70 -1.59 41.38
C ILE A 760 17.74 -2.68 41.86
N ALA A 761 16.65 -2.32 42.52
CA ALA A 761 15.62 -3.28 42.93
C ALA A 761 15.01 -3.99 41.71
N GLY A 762 14.93 -3.27 40.59
CA GLY A 762 14.56 -3.74 39.26
C GLY A 762 15.58 -4.58 38.50
N TRP A 763 16.87 -4.47 38.83
CA TRP A 763 18.02 -4.90 38.01
C TRP A 763 18.03 -6.37 37.54
N LEU A 764 17.19 -7.23 38.12
CA LEU A 764 17.05 -8.64 37.74
C LEU A 764 15.60 -9.06 37.55
N HIS A 765 14.70 -8.10 37.30
CA HIS A 765 13.31 -8.40 37.10
C HIS A 765 13.12 -9.03 35.72
N THR A 766 12.88 -10.35 35.70
CA THR A 766 12.32 -11.05 34.54
C THR A 766 10.82 -11.13 34.77
N GLN A 767 10.05 -10.16 34.28
CA GLN A 767 8.59 -10.29 34.22
C GLN A 767 8.17 -10.76 32.83
N ALA A 768 6.92 -11.21 32.74
CA ALA A 768 6.24 -11.42 31.46
C ALA A 768 6.05 -10.06 30.74
N ALA A 769 5.32 -10.06 29.62
CA ALA A 769 5.21 -8.98 28.63
C ALA A 769 5.29 -7.53 29.21
N PRO A 770 6.04 -6.61 28.56
CA PRO A 770 6.20 -5.23 29.03
C PRO A 770 4.87 -4.51 29.28
N ASP A 771 4.75 -3.84 30.44
CA ASP A 771 3.61 -3.01 30.82
C ASP A 771 4.09 -1.66 31.40
N VAL A 772 3.17 -0.74 31.68
CA VAL A 772 3.50 0.58 32.23
C VAL A 772 4.11 0.50 33.65
N ASN A 773 3.79 -0.54 34.41
CA ASN A 773 4.38 -0.75 35.73
C ASN A 773 5.85 -1.20 35.63
N SER A 774 6.29 -1.77 34.50
CA SER A 774 7.69 -2.14 34.25
C SER A 774 8.63 -0.94 34.29
N TYR A 775 8.17 0.25 33.88
CA TYR A 775 8.95 1.50 34.02
C TYR A 775 9.35 1.74 35.48
N THR A 776 8.40 1.64 36.42
CA THR A 776 8.69 1.81 37.86
C THR A 776 9.52 0.70 38.48
N LYS A 777 9.67 -0.43 37.76
CA LYS A 777 10.58 -1.53 38.10
C LYS A 777 11.93 -1.39 37.39
N GLY A 778 12.23 -0.25 36.78
CA GLY A 778 13.53 0.05 36.17
C GLY A 778 13.71 -0.44 34.73
N ASP A 779 12.71 -1.05 34.10
CA ASP A 779 12.70 -1.35 32.66
C ASP A 779 12.28 -0.09 31.88
N LEU A 780 13.26 0.77 31.57
CA LEU A 780 13.04 2.07 30.96
C LEU A 780 12.90 1.99 29.44
N ASN A 781 13.44 0.96 28.80
CA ASN A 781 13.33 0.71 27.36
C ASN A 781 12.22 -0.28 27.00
N LEU A 782 11.64 -0.96 28.01
CA LEU A 782 10.44 -1.78 27.91
C LEU A 782 10.63 -3.04 27.05
N ASP A 783 11.84 -3.58 27.06
CA ASP A 783 12.13 -4.87 26.41
C ASP A 783 11.73 -6.08 27.28
N GLY A 784 11.08 -5.81 28.41
CA GLY A 784 10.66 -6.80 29.41
C GLY A 784 11.80 -7.21 30.34
N LYS A 785 12.94 -6.52 30.27
CA LYS A 785 14.13 -6.81 31.07
C LYS A 785 14.79 -5.51 31.48
N THR A 786 14.82 -5.26 32.78
CA THR A 786 15.75 -4.27 33.33
C THR A 786 17.19 -4.73 33.12
N ASN A 787 17.90 -4.05 32.23
CA ASN A 787 19.22 -4.43 31.76
C ASN A 787 20.15 -3.23 31.52
N ARG A 788 21.22 -3.46 30.74
CA ARG A 788 22.25 -2.44 30.48
C ARG A 788 21.72 -1.27 29.67
N GLU A 789 20.78 -1.50 28.77
CA GLU A 789 20.19 -0.44 27.96
C GLU A 789 19.39 0.52 28.86
N ASP A 790 18.61 0.00 29.80
CA ASP A 790 17.88 0.81 30.78
C ASP A 790 18.83 1.62 31.68
N TRP A 791 19.95 1.03 32.06
CA TRP A 791 20.97 1.79 32.78
C TRP A 791 21.53 2.95 31.96
N ARG A 792 21.66 2.79 30.64
CA ARG A 792 22.09 3.91 29.78
C ARG A 792 21.03 5.01 29.79
N LEU A 793 19.75 4.65 29.66
CA LEU A 793 18.65 5.61 29.73
C LEU A 793 18.64 6.37 31.07
N LEU A 794 18.72 5.64 32.20
CA LEU A 794 18.77 6.26 33.53
C LEU A 794 19.99 7.17 33.70
N ARG A 795 21.16 6.72 33.24
CA ARG A 795 22.39 7.52 33.31
C ARG A 795 22.28 8.78 32.47
N ASP A 796 21.72 8.67 31.26
CA ASP A 796 21.62 9.77 30.31
C ASP A 796 20.63 10.82 30.85
N ALA A 797 19.53 10.39 31.49
CA ALA A 797 18.63 11.27 32.26
C ALA A 797 19.39 12.08 33.34
N PHE A 798 20.18 11.42 34.19
CA PHE A 798 20.98 12.09 35.22
C PHE A 798 22.02 13.07 34.64
N GLN A 799 22.60 12.74 33.48
CA GLN A 799 23.54 13.63 32.80
C GLN A 799 22.84 14.86 32.24
N THR A 800 21.67 14.69 31.60
CA THR A 800 20.84 15.77 31.08
C THR A 800 20.38 16.71 32.20
N ALA A 801 20.05 16.17 33.37
CA ALA A 801 19.70 16.93 34.58
C ALA A 801 20.90 17.64 35.25
N GLY A 802 22.13 17.45 34.75
CA GLY A 802 23.34 18.07 35.32
C GLY A 802 23.80 17.45 36.65
N LEU A 803 23.29 16.27 37.01
CA LEU A 803 23.60 15.55 38.25
C LEU A 803 24.87 14.67 38.12
N GLY A 804 25.36 14.49 36.89
CA GLY A 804 26.48 13.58 36.57
C GLY A 804 26.05 12.12 36.60
N SER A 805 26.97 11.18 36.35
CA SER A 805 26.58 9.76 36.32
C SER A 805 26.08 9.27 37.69
N PRO A 806 24.95 8.54 37.75
CA PRO A 806 24.44 8.01 39.01
C PRO A 806 25.45 7.03 39.61
N ARG A 807 25.55 7.02 40.95
CA ARG A 807 26.51 6.18 41.66
C ARG A 807 25.78 5.00 42.29
N PHE A 808 26.09 3.79 41.82
CA PHE A 808 25.87 2.59 42.62
C PHE A 808 26.80 2.67 43.84
N GLY A 809 26.30 2.37 45.04
CA GLY A 809 27.13 2.28 46.24
C GLY A 809 28.20 1.18 46.13
N THR A 810 28.61 0.60 47.27
CA THR A 810 29.54 -0.57 47.26
C THR A 810 28.97 -1.82 46.59
N SER A 811 27.69 -1.80 46.21
CA SER A 811 27.01 -2.79 45.39
C SER A 811 27.41 -2.60 43.92
N GLN A 812 28.36 -3.42 43.44
CA GLN A 812 28.61 -3.55 42.00
C GLN A 812 27.37 -4.13 41.33
N VAL A 813 26.79 -3.36 40.42
CA VAL A 813 25.95 -3.92 39.36
C VAL A 813 26.84 -4.84 38.51
N PRO A 814 26.54 -6.15 38.38
CA PRO A 814 27.41 -7.06 37.64
C PRO A 814 27.48 -6.65 36.16
N GLU A 815 28.70 -6.49 35.63
CA GLU A 815 28.88 -6.47 34.18
C GLU A 815 28.44 -7.84 33.60
N PRO A 816 27.53 -7.90 32.62
CA PRO A 816 27.33 -9.12 31.85
C PRO A 816 28.48 -9.25 30.84
N GLY A 817 29.68 -9.52 31.35
CA GLY A 817 30.83 -9.92 30.55
C GLY A 817 30.82 -11.44 30.34
N ALA A 818 30.42 -11.89 29.15
CA ALA A 818 30.76 -13.17 28.52
C ALA A 818 30.54 -14.51 29.27
N GLY A 819 29.94 -14.54 30.47
CA GLY A 819 29.79 -15.77 31.28
C GLY A 819 28.42 -16.48 31.24
N TRP A 820 27.38 -15.83 30.72
CA TRP A 820 25.99 -16.32 30.86
C TRP A 820 25.47 -17.17 29.68
N LEU A 821 26.31 -17.44 28.67
CA LEU A 821 25.97 -18.30 27.52
C LEU A 821 25.95 -19.81 27.83
N LEU A 822 26.16 -20.25 29.07
CA LEU A 822 26.29 -21.67 29.40
C LEU A 822 25.13 -22.33 30.18
N VAL A 823 24.04 -21.61 30.48
CA VAL A 823 22.91 -22.21 31.24
C VAL A 823 21.63 -22.42 30.41
N LEU A 824 21.51 -21.86 29.20
CA LEU A 824 20.37 -22.10 28.30
C LEU A 824 20.62 -23.13 27.18
N ALA A 825 21.78 -23.81 27.18
CA ALA A 825 22.02 -24.97 26.30
C ALA A 825 21.61 -26.32 26.94
N GLY A 826 20.92 -26.30 28.09
CA GLY A 826 20.63 -27.48 28.91
C GLY A 826 19.27 -28.17 28.69
N SER A 827 18.38 -27.64 27.85
CA SER A 827 16.99 -28.14 27.76
C SER A 827 16.50 -28.54 26.36
N LEU A 828 17.37 -28.57 25.34
CA LEU A 828 17.00 -28.91 23.97
C LEU A 828 17.89 -29.97 23.32
N VAL A 829 18.35 -30.99 24.05
CA VAL A 829 18.89 -32.23 23.43
C VAL A 829 18.56 -33.47 24.28
N LEU A 830 17.28 -33.83 24.39
CA LEU A 830 16.87 -35.19 24.78
C LEU A 830 15.70 -35.64 23.90
N GLY A 831 15.98 -35.72 22.60
CA GLY A 831 15.05 -36.23 21.60
C GLY A 831 15.79 -36.97 20.49
N LYS A 832 16.09 -38.25 20.75
CA LYS A 832 16.32 -39.34 19.78
C LYS A 832 17.71 -39.50 19.12
N LEU A 833 18.21 -40.73 19.33
CA LEU A 833 19.02 -41.62 18.47
C LEU A 833 20.55 -41.56 18.64
N ARG A 834 21.16 -42.47 19.41
CA ARG A 834 21.60 -43.83 19.00
C ARG A 834 22.39 -43.87 17.69
N ARG A 835 23.72 -43.89 17.78
CA ARG A 835 24.62 -45.05 17.53
C ARG A 835 25.99 -44.58 17.02
N GLY A 836 27.04 -45.05 17.71
CA GLY A 836 28.12 -45.76 17.03
C GLY A 836 29.53 -45.20 17.17
N SER A 837 30.42 -46.07 17.71
CA SER A 837 31.89 -46.10 17.52
C SER A 837 32.70 -45.24 18.50
N ARG A 838 32.99 -45.72 19.72
CA ARG A 838 34.09 -46.66 20.09
C ARG A 838 35.46 -46.26 19.55
N TYR A 839 36.29 -45.72 20.44
CA TYR A 839 37.68 -46.15 20.59
C TYR A 839 37.95 -46.59 22.04
N HIS A 840 38.26 -47.88 22.15
CA HIS A 840 38.96 -48.58 23.24
C HIS A 840 40.39 -48.01 23.44
N LEU A 841 41.17 -48.14 24.52
CA LEU A 841 41.42 -49.16 25.56
C LEU A 841 42.11 -48.48 26.79
N ALA A 842 41.68 -48.76 28.04
CA ALA A 842 42.32 -49.63 29.06
C ALA A 842 43.58 -49.06 29.77
N THR A 843 43.66 -49.08 31.11
CA THR A 843 43.99 -50.30 31.90
C THR A 843 43.75 -50.13 33.42
N GLY A 844 43.22 -51.20 34.05
CA GLY A 844 43.51 -51.68 35.43
C GLY A 844 42.87 -50.95 36.62
N LEU A 845 41.89 -51.56 37.31
CA LEU A 845 42.04 -52.43 38.51
C LEU A 845 42.27 -51.59 39.78
N VAL A 846 41.47 -51.64 40.85
CA VAL A 846 40.54 -52.64 41.44
C VAL A 846 39.36 -51.91 42.07
#